data_AF-A0A7X7ZFJ4-F1
#
_entry.id   AF-A0A7X7ZFJ4-F1
#
_cell.length_a   1.000
_cell.length_b   1.000
_cell.length_c   1.000
_cell.angle_alpha   90.00
_cell.angle_beta   90.00
_cell.angle_gamma   90.00
#
_symmetry.space_group_name_H-M   'P 1'
#
loop_
_entity.id
_entity.type
_entity.pdbx_description
1 polymer ?
#
loop_
_entity_poly.entity_id
_entity_poly.type
_entity_poly.pdbx_seq_one_letter_code
_entity_poly.pdbx_strand_id
1 'polypeptide(L)'
;MVPDPVFAKKMVGEGISIDPLSSVLLAPIDGEVVNVQPAMHAVTIRSADGLEVLLHIGLDTVRMGGKGFQARVKAGQQVSVGDELIAFELDTVAKEALSLLTQVVVTNSDAIASLTPMTGVVTAGQDVVAEIVIDQASGEAGPSSGGRTLSSEAILIPNPTGLHARPAATLVALAKKFDSEVTLRRGDETANAKSIMAIMSMAVARGDKIIVSTHGPDAEAALDAVVEGITSGLGEDCPPLPLGGPDTLEVPAVGPEPEAVAEVPRSGDPNLLLGVAASPGLGVGQVLQLHHEDIVVAEFAPDKHLERRKLNSAIDRALLDLSALQSRLEKEADEQNAAIFAAHATILQDPDLLDIASSAIEKGNSAPFAWRGAFQTYADRLSGLKNEILAGRANDVRDVGQRVLEELTGQRREQPEIPENTILIAEDLTPSDTATLDRSRVVGFATTSGGASSHVAIIARSLDIPAVAGIEGRALAIADGTRVVLDGGKGTLQMNLSDEQIAGIVERQRRIAAKRERDLNHALEPALTTDGHRVQVVANIGGLQDAQDAGPLGGEGVGLLRSEFVFLGRQSAPSEDEQAELYADIAKALKPGQPLVIRTLDVGGDKPLPYLPIPAEENPFLGVRGVRVGFDRPEVLRTQCRAIAKAADAGAELFVMFPMIATIDDWRFAKRIWD
;
A
#
# COMPACT_ATOMS: atom_id res chain seq x y z
N MET A 1 -24.98 -24.13 -8.24
CA MET A 1 -24.29 -22.87 -7.93
C MET A 1 -23.17 -22.68 -8.94
N VAL A 2 -23.00 -21.47 -9.47
CA VAL A 2 -21.94 -21.15 -10.44
C VAL A 2 -20.60 -21.10 -9.69
N PRO A 3 -19.60 -21.94 -10.03
CA PRO A 3 -18.33 -22.05 -9.31
C PRO A 3 -17.32 -20.95 -9.71
N ASP A 4 -17.81 -19.73 -9.91
CA ASP A 4 -17.02 -18.56 -10.25
C ASP A 4 -17.57 -17.33 -9.49
N PRO A 5 -16.77 -16.64 -8.65
CA PRO A 5 -17.25 -15.53 -7.82
C PRO A 5 -17.72 -14.31 -8.61
N VAL A 6 -17.20 -14.08 -9.81
CA VAL A 6 -17.52 -12.93 -10.66
C VAL A 6 -18.94 -13.09 -11.22
N PHE A 7 -19.26 -14.27 -11.75
CA PHE A 7 -20.61 -14.59 -12.22
C PHE A 7 -21.59 -14.88 -11.08
N ALA A 8 -21.17 -15.57 -10.01
CA ALA A 8 -22.04 -15.89 -8.87
C ALA A 8 -22.50 -14.64 -8.08
N LYS A 9 -21.69 -13.58 -8.06
CA LYS A 9 -22.03 -12.29 -7.43
C LYS A 9 -22.68 -11.29 -8.41
N LYS A 10 -23.00 -11.70 -9.64
CA LYS A 10 -23.57 -10.85 -10.69
C LYS A 10 -22.72 -9.60 -11.02
N MET A 11 -21.40 -9.69 -10.90
CA MET A 11 -20.50 -8.54 -11.11
C MET A 11 -20.43 -8.08 -12.58
N VAL A 12 -20.76 -8.97 -13.53
CA VAL A 12 -20.79 -8.71 -14.98
C VAL A 12 -22.18 -8.32 -15.48
N GLY A 13 -23.20 -8.49 -14.63
CA GLY A 13 -24.61 -8.21 -14.93
C GLY A 13 -25.58 -9.30 -14.45
N GLU A 14 -26.88 -9.02 -14.59
CA GLU A 14 -27.95 -9.99 -14.38
C GLU A 14 -27.97 -11.04 -15.49
N GLY A 15 -28.22 -12.30 -15.16
CA GLY A 15 -28.20 -13.35 -16.17
C GLY A 15 -28.59 -14.71 -15.64
N ILE A 16 -28.42 -15.71 -16.51
CA ILE A 16 -28.67 -17.11 -16.22
C ILE A 16 -27.44 -17.95 -16.54
N SER A 17 -27.38 -19.12 -15.92
CA SER A 17 -26.36 -20.13 -16.21
C SER A 17 -27.02 -21.37 -16.78
N ILE A 18 -26.49 -21.85 -17.90
CA ILE A 18 -26.98 -23.02 -18.62
C ILE A 18 -25.91 -24.10 -18.58
N ASP A 19 -26.29 -25.32 -18.19
CA ASP A 19 -25.44 -26.50 -18.33
C ASP A 19 -25.64 -27.08 -19.75
N PRO A 20 -24.65 -26.97 -20.65
CA PRO A 20 -24.85 -27.30 -22.06
C PRO A 20 -24.86 -28.81 -22.30
N LEU A 21 -25.94 -29.30 -22.92
CA LEU A 21 -26.02 -30.67 -23.46
C LEU A 21 -25.72 -30.73 -24.98
N SER A 22 -25.60 -29.58 -25.63
CA SER A 22 -25.26 -29.42 -27.04
C SER A 22 -23.88 -28.81 -27.22
N SER A 23 -23.24 -29.10 -28.35
CA SER A 23 -21.91 -28.60 -28.72
C SER A 23 -21.96 -27.32 -29.60
N VAL A 24 -23.10 -26.63 -29.61
CA VAL A 24 -23.33 -25.44 -30.43
C VAL A 24 -24.10 -24.41 -29.61
N LEU A 25 -23.58 -23.19 -29.57
CA LEU A 25 -24.20 -22.01 -28.99
C LEU A 25 -25.05 -21.30 -30.06
N LEU A 26 -26.32 -21.06 -29.78
CA LEU A 26 -27.25 -20.37 -30.66
C LEU A 26 -27.58 -18.97 -30.15
N ALA A 27 -27.97 -18.07 -31.07
CA ALA A 27 -28.45 -16.74 -30.73
C ALA A 27 -29.74 -16.81 -29.91
N PRO A 28 -29.78 -16.24 -28.68
CA PRO A 28 -30.98 -16.22 -27.85
C PRO A 28 -31.91 -15.05 -28.18
N ILE A 29 -31.41 -14.04 -28.90
CA ILE A 29 -32.12 -12.82 -29.29
C ILE A 29 -31.73 -12.40 -30.72
N ASP A 30 -32.61 -11.65 -31.37
CA ASP A 30 -32.28 -10.96 -32.62
C ASP A 30 -31.38 -9.75 -32.33
N GLY A 31 -30.34 -9.54 -33.14
CA GLY A 31 -29.48 -8.37 -32.97
C GLY A 31 -28.18 -8.40 -33.75
N GLU A 32 -27.37 -7.37 -33.52
CA GLU A 32 -26.03 -7.24 -34.10
C GLU A 32 -25.00 -7.88 -33.18
N VAL A 33 -24.10 -8.70 -33.74
CA VAL A 33 -22.93 -9.22 -33.02
C VAL A 33 -21.95 -8.07 -32.80
N VAL A 34 -21.89 -7.53 -31.58
CA VAL A 34 -21.02 -6.40 -31.23
C VAL A 34 -19.56 -6.83 -31.09
N ASN A 35 -19.34 -8.00 -30.48
CA ASN A 35 -18.01 -8.51 -30.21
C ASN A 35 -17.97 -10.03 -30.26
N VAL A 36 -16.92 -10.58 -30.86
CA VAL A 36 -16.54 -11.99 -30.76
C VAL A 36 -15.17 -12.00 -30.10
N GLN A 37 -15.06 -12.60 -28.91
CA GLN A 37 -13.80 -12.57 -28.17
C GLN A 37 -12.67 -13.25 -28.96
N PRO A 38 -11.41 -12.79 -28.85
CA PRO A 38 -10.27 -13.36 -29.61
C PRO A 38 -10.09 -14.87 -29.42
N ALA A 39 -10.35 -15.37 -28.21
CA ALA A 39 -10.31 -16.79 -27.88
C ALA A 39 -11.62 -17.54 -28.25
N MET A 40 -12.53 -16.91 -28.99
CA MET A 40 -13.76 -17.48 -29.58
C MET A 40 -14.70 -18.23 -28.61
N HIS A 41 -14.56 -18.02 -27.30
CA HIS A 41 -15.36 -18.67 -26.26
C HIS A 41 -16.57 -17.83 -25.84
N ALA A 42 -16.63 -16.56 -26.25
CA ALA A 42 -17.72 -15.66 -25.90
C ALA A 42 -18.08 -14.69 -27.03
N VAL A 43 -19.35 -14.29 -27.05
CA VAL A 43 -19.94 -13.39 -28.05
C VAL A 43 -20.95 -12.48 -27.39
N THR A 44 -20.95 -11.20 -27.79
CA THR A 44 -21.91 -10.20 -27.31
C THR A 44 -22.85 -9.81 -28.44
N ILE A 45 -24.17 -9.88 -28.20
CA ILE A 45 -25.21 -9.46 -29.14
C ILE A 45 -25.93 -8.24 -28.57
N ARG A 46 -26.15 -7.23 -29.41
CA ARG A 46 -26.98 -6.06 -29.08
C ARG A 46 -28.27 -6.09 -29.87
N SER A 47 -29.40 -6.13 -29.15
CA SER A 47 -30.74 -6.05 -29.76
C SER A 47 -31.06 -4.65 -30.29
N ALA A 48 -32.11 -4.55 -31.11
CA ALA A 48 -32.61 -3.26 -31.60
C ALA A 48 -33.07 -2.32 -30.47
N ASP A 49 -33.53 -2.87 -29.35
CA ASP A 49 -33.98 -2.13 -28.16
C ASP A 49 -32.80 -1.75 -27.22
N GLY A 50 -31.56 -2.00 -27.64
CA GLY A 50 -30.35 -1.59 -26.91
C GLY A 50 -29.89 -2.56 -25.81
N LEU A 51 -30.56 -3.70 -25.63
CA LEU A 51 -30.11 -4.75 -24.69
C LEU A 51 -28.81 -5.40 -25.19
N GLU A 52 -27.78 -5.47 -24.34
CA GLU A 52 -26.52 -6.15 -24.62
C GLU A 52 -26.43 -7.49 -23.87
N VAL A 53 -26.34 -8.58 -24.61
CA VAL A 53 -26.31 -9.94 -24.07
C VAL A 53 -24.96 -10.58 -24.38
N LEU A 54 -24.16 -10.83 -23.33
CA LEU A 54 -22.94 -11.61 -23.37
C LEU A 54 -23.25 -13.09 -23.17
N LEU A 55 -22.88 -13.91 -24.15
CA LEU A 55 -22.86 -15.36 -24.04
C LEU A 55 -21.42 -15.85 -23.85
N HIS A 56 -21.13 -16.46 -22.71
CA HIS A 56 -19.80 -16.93 -22.34
C HIS A 56 -19.80 -18.44 -22.11
N ILE A 57 -19.12 -19.21 -22.96
CA ILE A 57 -19.08 -20.68 -22.90
C ILE A 57 -18.01 -21.13 -21.90
N GLY A 58 -18.43 -21.85 -20.87
CA GLY A 58 -17.56 -22.34 -19.79
C GLY A 58 -16.98 -21.22 -18.91
N LEU A 59 -16.33 -21.61 -17.81
CA LEU A 59 -15.65 -20.70 -16.88
C LEU A 59 -14.12 -20.82 -17.00
N ASP A 60 -13.42 -19.69 -16.99
CA ASP A 60 -11.95 -19.57 -17.21
C ASP A 60 -11.48 -20.05 -18.61
N THR A 61 -12.37 -20.02 -19.61
CA THR A 61 -12.07 -20.47 -20.99
C THR A 61 -11.21 -19.49 -21.80
N VAL A 62 -10.95 -18.29 -21.28
CA VAL A 62 -10.01 -17.31 -21.87
C VAL A 62 -8.61 -17.92 -22.02
N ARG A 63 -8.17 -18.72 -21.04
CA ARG A 63 -6.85 -19.37 -21.02
C ARG A 63 -6.67 -20.45 -22.08
N MET A 64 -7.77 -20.95 -22.65
CA MET A 64 -7.73 -21.96 -23.71
C MET A 64 -7.29 -21.38 -25.07
N GLY A 65 -7.20 -20.05 -25.21
CA GLY A 65 -6.61 -19.41 -26.39
C GLY A 65 -7.29 -19.77 -27.72
N GLY A 66 -8.59 -20.10 -27.71
CA GLY A 66 -9.35 -20.51 -28.89
C GLY A 66 -9.38 -22.02 -29.17
N LYS A 67 -8.66 -22.84 -28.40
CA LYS A 67 -8.66 -24.29 -28.57
C LYS A 67 -10.04 -24.87 -28.19
N GLY A 68 -10.64 -25.63 -29.11
CA GLY A 68 -11.95 -26.26 -28.90
C GLY A 68 -13.15 -25.36 -29.21
N PHE A 69 -12.94 -24.15 -29.74
CA PHE A 69 -14.00 -23.22 -30.14
C PHE A 69 -13.89 -22.83 -31.62
N GLN A 70 -15.02 -22.73 -32.31
CA GLN A 70 -15.12 -22.29 -33.69
C GLN A 70 -16.26 -21.28 -33.83
N ALA A 71 -15.92 -20.00 -33.96
CA ALA A 71 -16.89 -18.95 -34.24
C ALA A 71 -17.51 -19.13 -35.63
N ARG A 72 -18.84 -19.07 -35.70
CA ARG A 72 -19.65 -19.13 -36.93
C ARG A 72 -20.11 -17.74 -37.39
N VAL A 73 -19.89 -16.72 -36.57
CA VAL A 73 -20.26 -15.32 -36.80
C VAL A 73 -19.06 -14.39 -36.68
N LYS A 74 -19.21 -13.14 -37.13
CA LYS A 74 -18.21 -12.06 -37.01
C LYS A 74 -18.83 -10.80 -36.40
N ALA A 75 -18.01 -9.95 -35.79
CA ALA A 75 -18.46 -8.63 -35.32
C ALA A 75 -19.07 -7.81 -36.49
N GLY A 76 -20.19 -7.15 -36.23
CA GLY A 76 -21.02 -6.43 -37.21
C GLY A 76 -22.02 -7.28 -37.98
N GLN A 77 -22.08 -8.61 -37.76
CA GLN A 77 -23.06 -9.47 -38.41
C GLN A 77 -24.42 -9.40 -37.70
N GLN A 78 -25.50 -9.29 -38.48
CA GLN A 78 -26.86 -9.45 -37.97
C GLN A 78 -27.20 -10.93 -37.81
N VAL A 79 -27.76 -11.30 -36.66
CA VAL A 79 -28.18 -12.66 -36.32
C VAL A 79 -29.63 -12.68 -35.87
N SER A 80 -30.33 -13.77 -36.17
CA SER A 80 -31.68 -14.04 -35.70
C SER A 80 -31.67 -15.16 -34.65
N VAL A 81 -32.70 -15.19 -33.79
CA VAL A 81 -32.88 -16.25 -32.79
C VAL A 81 -32.73 -17.63 -33.43
N GLY A 82 -31.84 -18.46 -32.86
CA GLY A 82 -31.55 -19.80 -33.35
C GLY A 82 -30.38 -19.90 -34.33
N ASP A 83 -29.80 -18.79 -34.79
CA ASP A 83 -28.58 -18.82 -35.61
C ASP A 83 -27.38 -19.37 -34.82
N GLU A 84 -26.53 -20.17 -35.48
CA GLU A 84 -25.31 -20.71 -34.87
C GLU A 84 -24.28 -19.60 -34.64
N LEU A 85 -23.85 -19.40 -33.39
CA LEU A 85 -22.85 -18.41 -33.01
C LEU A 85 -21.45 -19.04 -32.90
N ILE A 86 -21.33 -20.10 -32.10
CA ILE A 86 -20.07 -20.76 -31.79
C ILE A 86 -20.31 -22.27 -31.70
N ALA A 87 -19.55 -23.07 -32.44
CA ALA A 87 -19.46 -24.51 -32.23
C ALA A 87 -18.28 -24.80 -31.28
N PHE A 88 -18.45 -25.72 -30.33
CA PHE A 88 -17.42 -26.02 -29.34
C PHE A 88 -17.37 -27.50 -28.96
N GLU A 89 -16.18 -28.00 -28.63
CA GLU A 89 -15.96 -29.40 -28.26
C GLU A 89 -16.13 -29.62 -26.75
N LEU A 90 -17.27 -30.18 -26.34
CA LEU A 90 -17.61 -30.41 -24.92
C LEU A 90 -16.50 -31.14 -24.14
N ASP A 91 -15.93 -32.22 -24.69
CA ASP A 91 -14.86 -32.99 -24.03
C ASP A 91 -13.57 -32.18 -23.82
N THR A 92 -13.28 -31.26 -24.73
CA THR A 92 -12.08 -30.42 -24.67
C THR A 92 -12.28 -29.31 -23.64
N VAL A 93 -13.45 -28.65 -23.67
CA VAL A 93 -13.80 -27.61 -22.68
C VAL A 93 -13.93 -28.21 -21.28
N ALA A 94 -14.50 -29.41 -21.12
CA ALA A 94 -14.66 -30.06 -19.81
C ALA A 94 -13.32 -30.41 -19.13
N LYS A 95 -12.26 -30.64 -19.92
CA LYS A 95 -10.92 -30.98 -19.40
C LYS A 95 -10.11 -29.77 -19.01
N GLU A 96 -10.30 -28.65 -19.69
CA GLU A 96 -9.43 -27.48 -19.59
C GLU A 96 -10.10 -26.28 -18.88
N ALA A 97 -11.44 -26.20 -18.89
CA ALA A 97 -12.19 -25.16 -18.20
C ALA A 97 -12.52 -25.56 -16.75
N LEU A 98 -12.71 -24.56 -15.88
CA LEU A 98 -13.16 -24.80 -14.50
C LEU A 98 -14.58 -25.41 -14.46
N SER A 99 -15.39 -25.10 -15.46
CA SER A 99 -16.76 -25.59 -15.62
C SER A 99 -17.24 -25.43 -17.06
N LEU A 100 -18.17 -26.29 -17.50
CA LEU A 100 -18.86 -26.17 -18.79
C LEU A 100 -20.03 -25.16 -18.77
N LEU A 101 -20.41 -24.66 -17.59
CA LEU A 101 -21.56 -23.78 -17.45
C LEU A 101 -21.44 -22.55 -18.34
N THR A 102 -22.37 -22.42 -19.28
CA THR A 102 -22.48 -21.28 -20.20
C THR A 102 -23.26 -20.17 -19.51
N GLN A 103 -22.67 -18.98 -19.43
CA GLN A 103 -23.31 -17.81 -18.84
C GLN A 103 -23.98 -16.99 -19.95
N VAL A 104 -25.25 -16.62 -19.73
CA VAL A 104 -25.99 -15.68 -20.59
C VAL A 104 -26.33 -14.48 -19.73
N VAL A 105 -25.62 -13.37 -19.95
CA VAL A 105 -25.59 -12.21 -19.04
C VAL A 105 -25.95 -10.94 -19.80
N VAL A 106 -26.80 -10.11 -19.21
CA VAL A 106 -27.11 -8.77 -19.68
C VAL A 106 -26.08 -7.79 -19.11
N THR A 107 -25.19 -7.28 -19.96
CA THR A 107 -24.06 -6.44 -19.52
C THR A 107 -24.47 -5.01 -19.18
N ASN A 108 -25.62 -4.54 -19.67
CA ASN A 108 -26.23 -3.27 -19.31
C ASN A 108 -27.45 -3.45 -18.38
N SER A 109 -27.21 -3.99 -17.18
CA SER A 109 -28.26 -4.32 -16.22
C SER A 109 -29.10 -3.12 -15.75
N ASP A 110 -28.62 -1.89 -15.93
CA ASP A 110 -29.38 -0.66 -15.62
C ASP A 110 -30.52 -0.40 -16.62
N ALA A 111 -30.52 -1.05 -17.78
CA ALA A 111 -31.56 -0.91 -18.81
C ALA A 111 -32.76 -1.85 -18.61
N ILE A 112 -32.71 -2.73 -17.61
CA ILE A 112 -33.74 -3.75 -17.36
C ILE A 112 -34.39 -3.51 -15.99
N ALA A 113 -35.73 -3.51 -15.95
CA ALA A 113 -36.50 -3.40 -14.73
C ALA A 113 -36.53 -4.72 -13.95
N SER A 114 -36.49 -5.86 -14.66
CA SER A 114 -36.35 -7.19 -14.05
C SER A 114 -35.92 -8.25 -15.06
N LEU A 115 -35.23 -9.28 -14.57
CA LEU A 115 -34.95 -10.53 -15.29
C LEU A 115 -35.50 -11.71 -14.49
N THR A 116 -36.42 -12.46 -15.10
CA THR A 116 -37.03 -13.64 -14.50
C THR A 116 -36.49 -14.90 -15.18
N PRO A 117 -35.63 -15.69 -14.50
CA PRO A 117 -35.04 -16.89 -15.09
C PRO A 117 -36.00 -18.08 -15.07
N MET A 118 -35.96 -18.90 -16.13
CA MET A 118 -36.63 -20.20 -16.13
C MET A 118 -35.69 -21.28 -15.60
N THR A 119 -36.25 -22.29 -14.92
CA THR A 119 -35.48 -23.44 -14.41
C THR A 119 -36.00 -24.73 -15.01
N GLY A 120 -35.10 -25.63 -15.41
CA GLY A 120 -35.45 -26.89 -16.05
C GLY A 120 -34.62 -27.17 -17.29
N VAL A 121 -34.96 -28.26 -17.98
CA VAL A 121 -34.35 -28.61 -19.27
C VAL A 121 -35.02 -27.79 -20.37
N VAL A 122 -34.20 -27.15 -21.20
CA VAL A 122 -34.64 -26.27 -22.30
C VAL A 122 -33.97 -26.68 -23.61
N THR A 123 -34.64 -26.44 -24.73
CA THR A 123 -34.16 -26.71 -26.09
C THR A 123 -33.72 -25.41 -26.75
N ALA A 124 -32.43 -25.32 -27.09
CA ALA A 124 -31.86 -24.14 -27.72
C ALA A 124 -32.58 -23.78 -29.03
N GLY A 125 -32.95 -22.51 -29.19
CA GLY A 125 -33.71 -22.01 -30.35
C GLY A 125 -35.21 -22.28 -30.33
N GLN A 126 -35.75 -22.90 -29.27
CA GLN A 126 -37.19 -23.17 -29.13
C GLN A 126 -37.77 -22.64 -27.81
N ASP A 127 -37.12 -22.95 -26.68
CA ASP A 127 -37.62 -22.62 -25.36
C ASP A 127 -37.04 -21.28 -24.85
N VAL A 128 -37.87 -20.50 -24.15
CA VAL A 128 -37.44 -19.25 -23.50
C VAL A 128 -36.68 -19.59 -22.22
N VAL A 129 -35.52 -18.96 -22.03
CA VAL A 129 -34.64 -19.26 -20.88
C VAL A 129 -34.67 -18.18 -19.80
N ALA A 130 -35.06 -16.97 -20.14
CA ALA A 130 -35.35 -15.87 -19.23
C ALA A 130 -36.31 -14.89 -19.89
N GLU A 131 -37.22 -14.32 -19.10
CA GLU A 131 -38.03 -13.18 -19.50
C GLU A 131 -37.41 -11.90 -18.95
N ILE A 132 -37.21 -10.91 -19.80
CA ILE A 132 -36.60 -9.62 -19.45
C ILE A 132 -37.64 -8.54 -19.66
N VAL A 133 -37.89 -7.74 -18.62
CA VAL A 133 -38.69 -6.51 -18.73
C VAL A 133 -37.71 -5.36 -18.88
N ILE A 134 -37.63 -4.82 -20.08
CA ILE A 134 -36.86 -3.60 -20.37
C ILE A 134 -37.61 -2.43 -19.75
N ASP A 135 -36.90 -1.52 -19.07
CA ASP A 135 -37.51 -0.31 -18.55
C ASP A 135 -37.87 0.60 -19.73
N GLN A 136 -39.10 0.47 -20.25
CA GLN A 136 -39.60 1.40 -21.25
C GLN A 136 -39.82 2.75 -20.58
N ALA A 137 -38.78 3.59 -20.61
CA ALA A 137 -38.95 5.02 -20.54
C ALA A 137 -39.73 5.47 -21.79
N SER A 138 -41.07 5.32 -21.73
CA SER A 138 -41.99 6.13 -22.51
C SER A 138 -41.61 7.59 -22.27
N GLY A 139 -41.35 8.30 -23.36
CA GLY A 139 -40.95 9.70 -23.37
C GLY A 139 -41.85 10.59 -22.51
N GLU A 140 -41.27 11.74 -22.15
CA GLU A 140 -41.76 12.78 -21.24
C GLU A 140 -41.23 12.69 -19.80
N ALA A 141 -39.90 12.81 -19.66
CA ALA A 141 -39.30 13.43 -18.49
C ALA A 141 -38.93 14.89 -18.83
N GLY A 142 -39.59 15.84 -18.17
CA GLY A 142 -39.17 17.24 -18.13
C GLY A 142 -37.76 17.39 -17.50
N PRO A 143 -37.08 18.52 -17.75
CA PRO A 143 -35.62 18.56 -17.82
C PRO A 143 -34.97 18.47 -16.43
N SER A 144 -34.27 17.37 -16.16
CA SER A 144 -33.22 17.30 -15.15
C SER A 144 -31.86 17.12 -15.85
N SER A 145 -31.12 18.24 -15.90
CA SER A 145 -29.69 18.40 -16.24
C SER A 145 -29.04 17.40 -17.19
N GLY A 146 -28.96 17.78 -18.48
CA GLY A 146 -28.10 17.10 -19.45
C GLY A 146 -26.62 17.23 -19.08
N GLY A 147 -26.03 16.16 -18.57
CA GLY A 147 -24.59 15.97 -18.54
C GLY A 147 -24.14 15.29 -19.83
N ARG A 148 -23.27 15.93 -20.60
CA ARG A 148 -22.67 15.35 -21.81
C ARG A 148 -21.55 14.40 -21.36
N THR A 149 -21.61 13.11 -21.73
CA THR A 149 -20.48 12.20 -21.53
C THR A 149 -19.41 12.49 -22.57
N LEU A 150 -18.18 12.72 -22.13
CA LEU A 150 -17.02 12.95 -22.99
C LEU A 150 -15.94 11.92 -22.67
N SER A 151 -15.09 11.60 -23.64
CA SER A 151 -13.97 10.69 -23.44
C SER A 151 -12.76 11.17 -24.23
N SER A 152 -11.58 11.03 -23.64
CA SER A 152 -10.32 11.37 -24.29
C SER A 152 -9.93 10.28 -25.29
N GLU A 153 -8.96 10.61 -26.16
CA GLU A 153 -8.15 9.58 -26.79
C GLU A 153 -7.30 8.83 -25.74
N ALA A 154 -6.68 7.72 -26.14
CA ALA A 154 -5.79 6.97 -25.25
C ALA A 154 -4.52 7.77 -24.94
N ILE A 155 -4.29 8.08 -23.66
CA ILE A 155 -3.15 8.85 -23.17
C ILE A 155 -2.15 7.89 -22.55
N LEU A 156 -0.88 8.07 -22.90
CA LEU A 156 0.21 7.31 -22.28
C LEU A 156 0.59 7.95 -20.95
N ILE A 157 0.74 7.14 -19.90
CA ILE A 157 1.22 7.63 -18.61
C ILE A 157 2.71 8.00 -18.70
N PRO A 158 3.09 9.27 -18.51
CA PRO A 158 4.48 9.71 -18.64
C PRO A 158 5.29 9.44 -17.36
N ASN A 159 4.61 9.30 -16.21
CA ASN A 159 5.20 9.13 -14.88
C ASN A 159 6.13 7.90 -14.83
N PRO A 160 7.42 8.05 -14.46
CA PRO A 160 8.42 6.97 -14.44
C PRO A 160 8.00 5.70 -13.71
N THR A 161 7.26 5.88 -12.63
CA THR A 161 6.77 4.86 -11.70
C THR A 161 5.26 4.61 -11.82
N GLY A 162 4.61 5.14 -12.87
CA GLY A 162 3.16 5.02 -13.07
C GLY A 162 2.32 5.93 -12.17
N LEU A 163 1.01 5.67 -12.06
CA LEU A 163 0.10 6.42 -11.18
C LEU A 163 0.19 5.91 -9.73
N HIS A 164 1.33 6.15 -9.07
CA HIS A 164 1.53 5.86 -7.64
C HIS A 164 1.00 6.99 -6.74
N ALA A 165 1.23 6.88 -5.42
CA ALA A 165 0.51 7.65 -4.40
C ALA A 165 0.53 9.20 -4.61
N ARG A 166 1.63 9.76 -5.13
CA ARG A 166 1.76 11.20 -5.37
C ARG A 166 1.01 11.67 -6.63
N PRO A 167 1.26 11.15 -7.84
CA PRO A 167 0.50 11.53 -9.02
C PRO A 167 -0.98 11.14 -8.87
N ALA A 168 -1.30 10.02 -8.22
CA ALA A 168 -2.68 9.65 -7.88
C ALA A 168 -3.34 10.67 -6.94
N ALA A 169 -2.64 11.15 -5.90
CA ALA A 169 -3.17 12.19 -5.01
C ALA A 169 -3.38 13.53 -5.76
N THR A 170 -2.45 13.93 -6.63
CA THR A 170 -2.60 15.13 -7.46
C THR A 170 -3.80 14.97 -8.42
N LEU A 171 -3.95 13.80 -9.03
CA LEU A 171 -5.06 13.48 -9.94
C LEU A 171 -6.40 13.52 -9.21
N VAL A 172 -6.49 12.96 -8.00
CA VAL A 172 -7.68 13.03 -7.16
C VAL A 172 -8.00 14.46 -6.76
N ALA A 173 -7.00 15.22 -6.31
CA ALA A 173 -7.18 16.62 -5.93
C ALA A 173 -7.64 17.47 -7.12
N LEU A 174 -7.22 17.13 -8.33
CA LEU A 174 -7.66 17.75 -9.57
C LEU A 174 -9.09 17.35 -9.93
N ALA A 175 -9.40 16.05 -9.91
CA ALA A 175 -10.73 15.52 -10.22
C ALA A 175 -11.81 16.00 -9.24
N LYS A 176 -11.48 16.14 -7.95
CA LYS A 176 -12.38 16.65 -6.90
C LYS A 176 -12.76 18.14 -7.05
N LYS A 177 -12.11 18.90 -7.94
CA LYS A 177 -12.51 20.30 -8.24
C LYS A 177 -13.76 20.41 -9.11
N PHE A 178 -14.18 19.29 -9.71
CA PHE A 178 -15.27 19.24 -10.66
C PHE A 178 -16.45 18.47 -10.08
N ASP A 179 -17.66 18.88 -10.45
CA ASP A 179 -18.90 18.20 -10.05
C ASP A 179 -19.10 16.92 -10.86
N SER A 180 -18.59 16.87 -12.10
CA SER A 180 -18.66 15.72 -12.99
C SER A 180 -17.99 14.47 -12.43
N GLU A 181 -18.55 13.31 -12.73
CA GLU A 181 -17.89 12.02 -12.56
C GLU A 181 -16.69 11.95 -13.50
N VAL A 182 -15.57 11.41 -13.00
CA VAL A 182 -14.34 11.24 -13.77
C VAL A 182 -13.89 9.80 -13.61
N THR A 183 -13.82 9.07 -14.71
CA THR A 183 -13.44 7.65 -14.74
C THR A 183 -12.18 7.47 -15.57
N LEU A 184 -11.23 6.70 -15.07
CA LEU A 184 -10.06 6.22 -15.81
C LEU A 184 -10.33 4.79 -16.29
N ARG A 185 -9.93 4.47 -17.51
CA ARG A 185 -10.02 3.11 -18.06
C ARG A 185 -8.68 2.65 -18.64
N ARG A 186 -8.23 1.45 -18.26
CA ARG A 186 -7.05 0.77 -18.83
C ARG A 186 -7.46 -0.65 -19.26
N GLY A 187 -7.59 -0.89 -20.55
CA GLY A 187 -8.18 -2.14 -21.05
C GLY A 187 -9.62 -2.30 -20.53
N ASP A 188 -9.87 -3.40 -19.81
CA ASP A 188 -11.16 -3.71 -19.19
C ASP A 188 -11.30 -3.19 -17.74
N GLU A 189 -10.21 -2.67 -17.15
CA GLU A 189 -10.23 -2.12 -15.80
C GLU A 189 -10.66 -0.66 -15.82
N THR A 190 -11.56 -0.28 -14.90
CA THR A 190 -12.02 1.10 -14.69
C THR A 190 -11.81 1.53 -13.25
N ALA A 191 -11.47 2.81 -13.04
CA ALA A 191 -11.37 3.41 -11.71
C ALA A 191 -12.00 4.80 -11.66
N ASN A 192 -12.60 5.11 -10.53
CA ASN A 192 -13.03 6.46 -10.19
C ASN A 192 -11.81 7.36 -9.95
N ALA A 193 -11.61 8.39 -10.76
CA ALA A 193 -10.47 9.30 -10.64
C ALA A 193 -10.54 10.20 -9.39
N LYS A 194 -11.70 10.26 -8.72
CA LYS A 194 -11.86 10.93 -7.41
C LYS A 194 -11.53 10.01 -6.22
N SER A 195 -11.35 8.71 -6.45
CA SER A 195 -10.88 7.74 -5.46
C SER A 195 -9.40 7.47 -5.68
N ILE A 196 -8.58 7.84 -4.68
CA ILE A 196 -7.14 7.56 -4.73
C ILE A 196 -6.90 6.05 -4.79
N MET A 197 -7.74 5.28 -4.12
CA MET A 197 -7.59 3.83 -4.06
C MET A 197 -7.99 3.16 -5.36
N ALA A 198 -9.05 3.61 -6.02
CA ALA A 198 -9.42 3.08 -7.34
C ALA A 198 -8.25 3.25 -8.33
N ILE A 199 -7.63 4.44 -8.36
CA ILE A 199 -6.45 4.71 -9.21
C ILE A 199 -5.27 3.81 -8.85
N MET A 200 -4.95 3.71 -7.56
CA MET A 200 -3.81 2.90 -7.09
C MET A 200 -4.01 1.40 -7.31
N SER A 201 -5.27 0.92 -7.22
CA SER A 201 -5.64 -0.49 -7.42
C SER A 201 -5.47 -0.95 -8.86
N MET A 202 -5.63 -0.03 -9.83
CA MET A 202 -5.33 -0.32 -11.23
C MET A 202 -3.85 -0.58 -11.46
N ALA A 203 -2.94 -0.18 -10.56
CA ALA A 203 -1.50 -0.37 -10.75
C ALA A 203 -1.02 0.09 -12.14
N VAL A 204 -1.45 1.29 -12.57
CA VAL A 204 -1.13 1.84 -13.89
C VAL A 204 0.36 2.18 -13.96
N ALA A 205 1.08 1.59 -14.92
CA ALA A 205 2.51 1.75 -15.10
C ALA A 205 2.85 2.84 -16.13
N ARG A 206 4.13 3.24 -16.19
CA ARG A 206 4.64 4.14 -17.23
C ARG A 206 4.40 3.54 -18.62
N GLY A 207 3.83 4.34 -19.52
CA GLY A 207 3.55 3.91 -20.89
C GLY A 207 2.25 3.13 -21.05
N ASP A 208 1.51 2.85 -19.98
CA ASP A 208 0.15 2.33 -20.08
C ASP A 208 -0.75 3.35 -20.77
N LYS A 209 -1.66 2.83 -21.62
CA LYS A 209 -2.69 3.62 -22.28
C LYS A 209 -3.91 3.70 -21.38
N ILE A 210 -4.28 4.92 -20.98
CA ILE A 210 -5.50 5.19 -20.23
C ILE A 210 -6.46 6.06 -21.03
N ILE A 211 -7.76 5.82 -20.86
CA ILE A 211 -8.83 6.66 -21.41
C ILE A 211 -9.50 7.34 -20.23
N VAL A 212 -9.66 8.66 -20.30
CA VAL A 212 -10.39 9.45 -19.31
C VAL A 212 -11.80 9.66 -19.84
N SER A 213 -12.81 9.34 -19.05
CA SER A 213 -14.21 9.59 -19.36
C SER A 213 -14.81 10.49 -18.30
N THR A 214 -15.54 11.53 -18.71
CA THR A 214 -16.22 12.47 -17.80
C THR A 214 -17.70 12.54 -18.09
N HIS A 215 -18.51 12.66 -17.04
CA HIS A 215 -19.96 12.79 -17.16
C HIS A 215 -20.49 13.78 -16.12
N GLY A 216 -21.19 14.83 -16.57
CA GLY A 216 -21.75 15.83 -15.67
C GLY A 216 -21.82 17.23 -16.27
N PRO A 217 -22.15 18.25 -15.44
CA PRO A 217 -22.42 19.61 -15.88
C PRO A 217 -21.16 20.37 -16.34
N ASP A 218 -19.99 19.98 -15.84
CA ASP A 218 -18.66 20.55 -16.16
C ASP A 218 -17.74 19.53 -16.85
N ALA A 219 -18.32 18.53 -17.54
CA ALA A 219 -17.60 17.38 -18.09
C ALA A 219 -16.48 17.75 -19.07
N GLU A 220 -16.66 18.79 -19.87
CA GLU A 220 -15.66 19.26 -20.84
C GLU A 220 -14.45 19.87 -20.14
N ALA A 221 -14.69 20.78 -19.17
CA ALA A 221 -13.63 21.38 -18.37
C ALA A 221 -12.90 20.35 -17.50
N ALA A 222 -13.64 19.38 -16.95
CA ALA A 222 -13.06 18.28 -16.18
C ALA A 222 -12.18 17.38 -17.05
N LEU A 223 -12.61 17.06 -18.28
CA LEU A 223 -11.84 16.24 -19.20
C LEU A 223 -10.54 16.93 -19.59
N ASP A 224 -10.61 18.18 -20.03
CA ASP A 224 -9.43 18.95 -20.45
C ASP A 224 -8.41 19.08 -19.33
N ALA A 225 -8.86 19.45 -18.13
CA ALA A 225 -7.98 19.62 -16.98
C ALA A 225 -7.32 18.30 -16.57
N VAL A 226 -8.07 17.19 -16.53
CA VAL A 226 -7.53 15.89 -16.12
C VAL A 226 -6.56 15.34 -17.17
N VAL A 227 -6.88 15.48 -18.46
CA VAL A 227 -6.00 15.08 -19.56
C VAL A 227 -4.71 15.90 -19.56
N GLU A 228 -4.80 17.22 -19.39
CA GLU A 228 -3.62 18.09 -19.26
C GLU A 228 -2.79 17.74 -18.02
N GLY A 229 -3.45 17.49 -16.89
CA GLY A 229 -2.81 17.06 -15.64
C GLY A 229 -2.00 15.78 -15.82
N ILE A 230 -2.59 14.75 -16.44
CA ILE A 230 -1.91 13.48 -16.74
C ILE A 230 -0.75 13.69 -17.71
N THR A 231 -0.97 14.45 -18.78
CA THR A 231 0.04 14.68 -19.83
C THR A 231 1.23 15.50 -19.33
N SER A 232 1.00 16.42 -18.38
CA SER A 232 2.03 17.21 -17.71
C SER A 232 2.71 16.47 -16.55
N GLY A 233 2.38 15.20 -16.32
CA GLY A 233 3.03 14.36 -15.32
C GLY A 233 2.50 14.53 -13.90
N LEU A 234 1.37 15.20 -13.69
CA LEU A 234 0.72 15.36 -12.38
C LEU A 234 1.64 15.94 -11.30
N GLY A 235 2.52 16.87 -11.70
CA GLY A 235 3.49 17.52 -10.82
C GLY A 235 4.82 16.77 -10.65
N GLU A 236 5.12 15.80 -11.52
CA GLU A 236 6.41 15.09 -11.58
C GLU A 236 7.18 15.40 -12.85
N ASP A 237 8.51 15.53 -12.73
CA ASP A 237 9.40 15.65 -13.89
C ASP A 237 9.45 14.33 -14.66
N CYS A 238 8.68 14.26 -15.73
CA CYS A 238 8.57 13.07 -16.55
C CYS A 238 9.56 13.14 -17.73
N PRO A 239 10.51 12.20 -17.87
CA PRO A 239 11.35 12.12 -19.06
C PRO A 239 10.48 11.77 -20.29
N PRO A 240 10.80 12.31 -21.47
CA PRO A 240 9.99 12.09 -22.67
C PRO A 240 9.84 10.60 -22.98
N LEU A 241 8.60 10.19 -23.27
CA LEU A 241 8.29 8.83 -23.69
C LEU A 241 8.95 8.55 -25.06
N PRO A 242 9.61 7.40 -25.27
CA PRO A 242 10.23 7.08 -26.55
C PRO A 242 9.20 7.07 -27.69
N LEU A 243 9.52 7.75 -28.80
CA LEU A 243 8.69 7.79 -30.00
C LEU A 243 8.73 6.44 -30.73
N GLY A 244 7.63 5.70 -30.67
CA GLY A 244 7.18 4.71 -31.67
C GLY A 244 8.01 3.43 -31.84
N GLY A 245 7.47 2.32 -31.35
CA GLY A 245 7.77 0.95 -31.80
C GLY A 245 6.48 0.11 -31.77
N PRO A 246 6.34 -0.92 -32.64
CA PRO A 246 5.17 -1.80 -32.64
C PRO A 246 5.07 -2.57 -31.32
N ASP A 247 3.84 -2.93 -30.97
CA ASP A 247 3.43 -3.56 -29.72
C ASP A 247 4.39 -4.63 -29.18
N THR A 248 4.47 -4.67 -27.83
CA THR A 248 5.19 -5.61 -26.93
C THR A 248 6.62 -5.21 -26.55
N LEU A 249 6.74 -4.39 -25.49
CA LEU A 249 7.84 -4.57 -24.55
C LEU A 249 7.43 -5.70 -23.59
N GLU A 250 8.24 -6.75 -23.54
CA GLU A 250 8.07 -7.86 -22.62
C GLU A 250 8.07 -7.35 -21.17
N VAL A 251 7.01 -7.70 -20.44
CA VAL A 251 6.98 -7.60 -18.98
C VAL A 251 8.15 -8.43 -18.45
N PRO A 252 9.01 -7.90 -17.56
CA PRO A 252 10.02 -8.71 -16.92
C PRO A 252 9.34 -9.92 -16.27
N ALA A 253 9.87 -11.11 -16.53
CA ALA A 253 9.37 -12.35 -15.96
C ALA A 253 9.20 -12.19 -14.44
N VAL A 254 8.01 -12.56 -13.98
CA VAL A 254 7.61 -12.67 -12.58
C VAL A 254 8.74 -13.35 -11.81
N GLY A 255 9.43 -12.58 -10.97
CA GLY A 255 10.30 -13.15 -9.95
C GLY A 255 9.51 -14.14 -9.09
N PRO A 256 10.16 -15.19 -8.57
CA PRO A 256 9.47 -16.26 -7.85
C PRO A 256 8.61 -15.68 -6.72
N GLU A 257 7.49 -16.35 -6.48
CA GLU A 257 6.52 -16.07 -5.41
C GLU A 257 7.23 -15.70 -4.10
N PRO A 258 6.75 -14.70 -3.34
CA PRO A 258 7.30 -14.40 -2.04
C PRO A 258 7.31 -15.68 -1.20
N GLU A 259 8.50 -16.03 -0.71
CA GLU A 259 8.73 -17.17 0.15
C GLU A 259 7.67 -17.21 1.26
N ALA A 260 7.17 -18.41 1.53
CA ALA A 260 6.24 -18.69 2.60
C ALA A 260 6.64 -17.92 3.87
N VAL A 261 5.69 -17.15 4.40
CA VAL A 261 5.82 -16.38 5.65
C VAL A 261 6.59 -17.21 6.66
N ALA A 262 7.81 -16.80 6.98
CA ALA A 262 8.65 -17.49 7.95
C ALA A 262 7.83 -17.73 9.22
N GLU A 263 7.74 -18.98 9.66
CA GLU A 263 7.01 -19.31 10.89
C GLU A 263 7.55 -18.44 12.02
N VAL A 264 6.69 -17.58 12.58
CA VAL A 264 7.04 -16.68 13.68
C VAL A 264 7.67 -17.54 14.79
N PRO A 265 8.89 -17.22 15.27
CA PRO A 265 9.55 -18.01 16.30
C PRO A 265 8.62 -18.21 17.50
N ARG A 266 8.32 -19.46 17.85
CA ARG A 266 7.55 -19.80 19.05
C ARG A 266 8.47 -20.40 20.08
N SER A 267 8.47 -19.84 21.28
CA SER A 267 9.19 -20.44 22.40
C SER A 267 8.47 -21.69 22.90
N GLY A 268 9.24 -22.75 23.20
CA GLY A 268 8.74 -23.96 23.85
C GLY A 268 8.51 -23.81 25.37
N ASP A 269 8.91 -22.68 25.95
CA ASP A 269 8.68 -22.36 27.37
C ASP A 269 7.37 -21.57 27.51
N PRO A 270 6.38 -22.03 28.32
CA PRO A 270 5.12 -21.34 28.52
C PRO A 270 5.29 -19.92 29.10
N ASN A 271 6.39 -19.64 29.79
CA ASN A 271 6.64 -18.36 30.47
C ASN A 271 7.48 -17.36 29.65
N LEU A 272 7.93 -17.73 28.46
CA LEU A 272 8.75 -16.87 27.60
C LEU A 272 8.08 -16.74 26.25
N LEU A 273 7.72 -15.53 25.85
CA LEU A 273 7.20 -15.19 24.52
C LEU A 273 8.31 -14.57 23.67
N LEU A 274 8.37 -14.94 22.40
CA LEU A 274 9.28 -14.37 21.42
C LEU A 274 8.56 -13.40 20.48
N GLY A 275 9.31 -12.44 19.97
CA GLY A 275 8.87 -11.48 18.97
C GLY A 275 10.08 -10.79 18.34
N VAL A 276 9.81 -9.72 17.61
CA VAL A 276 10.81 -8.90 16.93
C VAL A 276 11.16 -7.70 17.80
N ALA A 277 12.46 -7.48 18.01
CA ALA A 277 12.96 -6.28 18.70
C ALA A 277 12.56 -5.02 17.93
N ALA A 278 11.73 -4.16 18.55
CA ALA A 278 11.24 -2.92 17.94
C ALA A 278 11.96 -1.69 18.53
N SER A 279 12.00 -1.59 19.86
CA SER A 279 12.74 -0.56 20.60
C SER A 279 13.55 -1.22 21.73
N PRO A 280 14.87 -0.98 21.83
CA PRO A 280 15.69 -1.59 22.85
C PRO A 280 15.33 -1.08 24.26
N GLY A 281 15.73 -1.84 25.27
CA GLY A 281 15.47 -1.49 26.67
C GLY A 281 14.84 -2.65 27.41
N LEU A 282 14.56 -2.45 28.70
CA LEU A 282 14.00 -3.49 29.55
C LEU A 282 12.96 -2.89 30.48
N GLY A 283 11.71 -3.30 30.28
CA GLY A 283 10.54 -2.81 31.01
C GLY A 283 10.09 -3.85 32.03
N VAL A 284 9.79 -3.42 33.25
CA VAL A 284 9.21 -4.27 34.29
C VAL A 284 7.90 -3.64 34.71
N GLY A 285 6.80 -4.34 34.50
CA GLY A 285 5.48 -3.76 34.71
C GLY A 285 4.36 -4.79 34.77
N GLN A 286 3.14 -4.28 34.89
CA GLN A 286 1.92 -5.07 34.84
C GLN A 286 1.29 -4.99 33.45
N VAL A 287 0.76 -6.10 32.96
CA VAL A 287 0.06 -6.16 31.68
C VAL A 287 -1.24 -5.37 31.76
N LEU A 288 -1.47 -4.55 30.75
CA LEU A 288 -2.80 -4.04 30.41
C LEU A 288 -3.04 -4.35 28.94
N GLN A 289 -4.08 -5.12 28.67
CA GLN A 289 -4.48 -5.47 27.32
C GLN A 289 -5.40 -4.41 26.72
N LEU A 290 -5.07 -3.96 25.52
CA LEU A 290 -5.95 -3.13 24.70
C LEU A 290 -6.75 -4.05 23.77
N HIS A 291 -7.90 -4.50 24.25
CA HIS A 291 -8.84 -5.25 23.44
C HIS A 291 -9.76 -4.32 22.64
N HIS A 292 -9.95 -4.67 21.38
CA HIS A 292 -10.97 -4.07 20.53
C HIS A 292 -12.23 -4.94 20.67
N GLU A 293 -13.18 -4.57 21.54
CA GLU A 293 -14.47 -5.27 21.57
C GLU A 293 -15.27 -4.97 20.29
N ASP A 294 -15.84 -6.01 19.70
CA ASP A 294 -16.71 -5.87 18.54
C ASP A 294 -18.01 -5.15 18.92
N ILE A 295 -18.24 -3.98 18.32
CA ILE A 295 -19.47 -3.22 18.51
C ILE A 295 -20.63 -4.04 17.93
N VAL A 296 -21.58 -4.39 18.79
CA VAL A 296 -22.81 -5.10 18.40
C VAL A 296 -23.75 -4.14 17.69
N VAL A 297 -24.13 -4.47 16.46
CA VAL A 297 -25.02 -3.67 15.62
C VAL A 297 -26.19 -4.50 15.10
N ALA A 298 -27.35 -3.87 14.98
CA ALA A 298 -28.50 -4.47 14.31
C ALA A 298 -28.25 -4.52 12.79
N GLU A 299 -28.57 -5.62 12.13
CA GLU A 299 -28.31 -5.80 10.69
C GLU A 299 -29.25 -4.95 9.82
N PHE A 300 -30.55 -4.97 10.13
CA PHE A 300 -31.59 -4.31 9.31
C PHE A 300 -32.20 -3.10 10.00
N ALA A 301 -32.64 -2.14 9.19
CA ALA A 301 -33.38 -0.96 9.65
C ALA A 301 -34.52 -0.62 8.67
N PRO A 302 -35.67 -0.11 9.17
CA PRO A 302 -36.87 0.09 8.35
C PRO A 302 -36.85 1.36 7.48
N ASP A 303 -36.04 2.37 7.82
CA ASP A 303 -36.02 3.67 7.11
C ASP A 303 -34.63 4.00 6.57
N LYS A 304 -34.43 3.69 5.28
CA LYS A 304 -33.17 3.97 4.57
C LYS A 304 -32.77 5.45 4.54
N HIS A 305 -33.74 6.38 4.51
CA HIS A 305 -33.44 7.81 4.49
C HIS A 305 -32.95 8.29 5.85
N LEU A 306 -33.54 7.77 6.93
CA LEU A 306 -33.05 8.03 8.29
C LEU A 306 -31.65 7.45 8.49
N GLU A 307 -31.40 6.22 8.07
CA GLU A 307 -30.07 5.59 8.19
C GLU A 307 -29.01 6.35 7.39
N ARG A 308 -29.31 6.80 6.17
CA ARG A 308 -28.39 7.64 5.39
C ARG A 308 -28.04 8.94 6.11
N ARG A 309 -29.03 9.61 6.74
CA ARG A 309 -28.79 10.82 7.54
C ARG A 309 -27.94 10.53 8.78
N LYS A 310 -28.14 9.38 9.44
CA LYS A 310 -27.32 8.96 10.60
C LYS A 310 -25.87 8.76 10.18
N LEU A 311 -25.63 8.05 9.06
CA LEU A 311 -24.30 7.82 8.53
C LEU A 311 -23.57 9.13 8.23
N ASN A 312 -24.19 10.03 7.45
CA ASN A 312 -23.58 11.31 7.11
C ASN A 312 -23.28 12.14 8.37
N SER A 313 -24.21 12.19 9.32
CA SER A 313 -24.00 12.93 10.58
C SER A 313 -22.84 12.37 11.41
N ALA A 314 -22.66 11.05 11.42
CA ALA A 314 -21.56 10.41 12.13
C ALA A 314 -20.19 10.65 11.45
N ILE A 315 -20.17 10.61 10.11
CA ILE A 315 -18.97 10.96 9.33
C ILE A 315 -18.57 12.42 9.57
N ASP A 316 -19.54 13.35 9.51
CA ASP A 316 -19.28 14.78 9.76
C ASP A 316 -18.69 15.03 11.16
N ARG A 317 -19.20 14.34 12.18
CA ARG A 317 -18.66 14.42 13.55
C ARG A 317 -17.26 13.82 13.65
N ALA A 318 -17.02 12.66 13.03
CA ALA A 318 -15.70 12.05 13.01
C ALA A 318 -14.66 12.93 12.28
N LEU A 319 -15.05 13.60 11.19
CA LEU A 319 -14.19 14.57 10.48
C LEU A 319 -13.84 15.78 11.35
N LEU A 320 -14.80 16.31 12.12
CA LEU A 320 -14.55 17.39 13.07
C LEU A 320 -13.57 16.95 14.16
N ASP A 321 -13.73 15.75 14.72
CA ASP A 321 -12.84 15.20 15.74
C ASP A 321 -11.42 14.99 15.19
N LEU A 322 -11.27 14.47 13.97
CA LEU A 322 -9.98 14.30 13.30
C LEU A 322 -9.28 15.65 13.06
N SER A 323 -10.03 16.66 12.62
CA SER A 323 -9.49 18.01 12.40
C SER A 323 -9.03 18.67 13.71
N ALA A 324 -9.77 18.47 14.80
CA ALA A 324 -9.38 18.95 16.12
C ALA A 324 -8.11 18.26 16.63
N LEU A 325 -7.99 16.95 16.41
CA LEU A 325 -6.80 16.17 16.78
C LEU A 325 -5.57 16.59 15.98
N GLN A 326 -5.70 16.74 14.66
CA GLN A 326 -4.67 17.27 13.78
C GLN A 326 -4.19 18.64 14.27
N SER A 327 -5.11 19.59 14.50
CA SER A 327 -4.79 20.94 14.94
C SER A 327 -4.08 20.99 16.31
N ARG A 328 -4.30 20.00 17.17
CA ARG A 328 -3.61 19.87 18.46
C ARG A 328 -2.17 19.38 18.25
N LEU A 329 -1.96 18.36 17.43
CA LEU A 329 -0.64 17.79 17.17
C LEU A 329 0.27 18.75 16.40
N GLU A 330 -0.28 19.53 15.46
CA GLU A 330 0.46 20.61 14.78
C GLU A 330 0.98 21.66 15.77
N LYS A 331 0.20 21.99 16.81
CA LYS A 331 0.63 22.94 17.88
C LYS A 331 1.70 22.34 18.80
N GLU A 332 1.74 21.03 18.93
CA GLU A 332 2.74 20.29 19.69
C GLU A 332 4.03 20.03 18.88
N ALA A 333 4.13 20.59 17.67
CA ALA A 333 5.24 20.42 16.72
C ALA A 333 5.45 18.96 16.28
N ASP A 334 4.38 18.16 16.27
CA ASP A 334 4.37 16.77 15.81
C ASP A 334 3.81 16.68 14.38
N GLU A 335 4.58 17.22 13.42
CA GLU A 335 4.18 17.32 12.01
C GLU A 335 3.93 15.94 11.36
N GLN A 336 4.68 14.92 11.79
CA GLN A 336 4.56 13.56 11.25
C GLN A 336 3.24 12.91 11.65
N ASN A 337 2.80 13.04 12.91
CA ASN A 337 1.51 12.51 13.34
C ASN A 337 0.34 13.34 12.81
N ALA A 338 0.50 14.66 12.66
CA ALA A 338 -0.53 15.50 12.04
C ALA A 338 -0.87 15.08 10.60
N ALA A 339 0.15 14.72 9.80
CA ALA A 339 -0.04 14.24 8.43
C ALA A 339 -0.86 12.93 8.33
N ILE A 340 -0.77 12.07 9.35
CA ILE A 340 -1.55 10.81 9.43
C ILE A 340 -3.05 11.12 9.55
N PHE A 341 -3.42 12.04 10.45
CA PHE A 341 -4.83 12.40 10.64
C PHE A 341 -5.43 13.14 9.43
N ALA A 342 -4.62 13.92 8.69
CA ALA A 342 -5.03 14.48 7.42
C ALA A 342 -5.33 13.38 6.37
N ALA A 343 -4.51 12.32 6.33
CA ALA A 343 -4.79 11.16 5.49
C ALA A 343 -6.06 10.41 5.92
N HIS A 344 -6.29 10.23 7.22
CA HIS A 344 -7.52 9.62 7.75
C HIS A 344 -8.78 10.38 7.33
N ALA A 345 -8.76 11.71 7.37
CA ALA A 345 -9.88 12.53 6.90
C ALA A 345 -10.14 12.31 5.41
N THR A 346 -9.08 12.13 4.62
CA THR A 346 -9.18 11.87 3.18
C THR A 346 -9.83 10.51 2.89
N ILE A 347 -9.55 9.48 3.72
CA ILE A 347 -10.15 8.14 3.62
C ILE A 347 -11.66 8.19 3.89
N LEU A 348 -12.11 8.91 4.91
CA LEU A 348 -13.55 9.04 5.21
C LEU A 348 -14.34 9.75 4.11
N GLN A 349 -13.65 10.53 3.27
CA GLN A 349 -14.22 11.25 2.14
C GLN A 349 -13.98 10.53 0.81
N ASP A 350 -13.55 9.26 0.83
CA ASP A 350 -13.37 8.49 -0.41
C ASP A 350 -14.75 8.05 -0.96
N PRO A 351 -15.10 8.41 -2.21
CA PRO A 351 -16.38 8.07 -2.79
C PRO A 351 -16.67 6.56 -2.81
N ASP A 352 -15.64 5.73 -3.08
CA ASP A 352 -15.84 4.29 -3.20
C ASP A 352 -16.24 3.67 -1.85
N LEU A 353 -15.67 4.15 -0.74
CA LEU A 353 -16.05 3.74 0.60
C LEU A 353 -17.50 4.15 0.91
N LEU A 354 -17.87 5.39 0.58
CA LEU A 354 -19.20 5.95 0.80
C LEU A 354 -20.27 5.24 -0.05
N ASP A 355 -19.92 4.82 -1.27
CA ASP A 355 -20.81 4.13 -2.19
C ASP A 355 -21.06 2.69 -1.74
N ILE A 356 -20.03 1.97 -1.24
CA ILE A 356 -20.23 0.64 -0.63
C ILE A 356 -21.21 0.72 0.54
N ALA A 357 -21.03 1.72 1.43
CA ALA A 357 -21.92 1.91 2.57
C ALA A 357 -23.34 2.30 2.13
N SER A 358 -23.46 3.24 1.17
CA SER A 358 -24.76 3.69 0.64
C SER A 358 -25.53 2.56 -0.04
N SER A 359 -24.85 1.73 -0.83
CA SER A 359 -25.45 0.56 -1.50
C SER A 359 -26.01 -0.45 -0.50
N ALA A 360 -25.30 -0.68 0.61
CA ALA A 360 -25.79 -1.57 1.67
C ALA A 360 -27.02 -1.00 2.40
N ILE A 361 -27.09 0.31 2.63
CA ILE A 361 -28.28 0.97 3.21
C ILE A 361 -29.47 0.89 2.26
N GLU A 362 -29.27 1.08 0.95
CA GLU A 362 -30.35 0.93 -0.05
C GLU A 362 -30.92 -0.50 -0.09
N LYS A 363 -30.12 -1.51 0.26
CA LYS A 363 -30.53 -2.91 0.40
C LYS A 363 -31.27 -3.22 1.71
N GLY A 364 -31.49 -2.23 2.58
CA GLY A 364 -32.24 -2.34 3.83
C GLY A 364 -31.39 -2.54 5.09
N ASN A 365 -30.06 -2.47 4.98
CA ASN A 365 -29.18 -2.59 6.14
C ASN A 365 -29.18 -1.30 6.98
N SER A 366 -28.96 -1.44 8.28
CA SER A 366 -28.76 -0.29 9.18
C SER A 366 -27.47 0.45 8.83
N ALA A 367 -27.37 1.74 9.18
CA ALA A 367 -26.16 2.51 8.97
C ALA A 367 -24.91 1.92 9.66
N PRO A 368 -24.98 1.49 10.94
CA PRO A 368 -23.84 0.84 11.59
C PRO A 368 -23.39 -0.46 10.90
N PHE A 369 -24.33 -1.30 10.45
CA PHE A 369 -24.00 -2.55 9.77
C PHE A 369 -23.41 -2.31 8.37
N ALA A 370 -24.05 -1.44 7.60
CA ALA A 370 -23.59 -1.03 6.27
C ALA A 370 -22.19 -0.41 6.31
N TRP A 371 -21.95 0.48 7.27
CA TRP A 371 -20.66 1.12 7.47
C TRP A 371 -19.57 0.11 7.84
N ARG A 372 -19.85 -0.79 8.80
CA ARG A 372 -18.91 -1.85 9.20
C ARG A 372 -18.50 -2.73 8.02
N GLY A 373 -19.48 -3.21 7.26
CA GLY A 373 -19.20 -3.99 6.06
C GLY A 373 -18.40 -3.21 5.02
N ALA A 374 -18.67 -1.91 4.86
CA ALA A 374 -17.99 -1.05 3.91
C ALA A 374 -16.50 -0.88 4.24
N PHE A 375 -16.16 -0.43 5.45
CA PHE A 375 -14.76 -0.20 5.80
C PHE A 375 -13.97 -1.51 5.92
N GLN A 376 -14.59 -2.62 6.34
CA GLN A 376 -13.93 -3.94 6.35
C GLN A 376 -13.60 -4.40 4.93
N THR A 377 -14.58 -4.36 4.02
CA THR A 377 -14.36 -4.70 2.60
C THR A 377 -13.28 -3.82 1.99
N TYR A 378 -13.29 -2.53 2.31
CA TYR A 378 -12.31 -1.58 1.83
C TYR A 378 -10.91 -1.87 2.37
N ALA A 379 -10.76 -2.11 3.68
CA ALA A 379 -9.50 -2.48 4.31
C ALA A 379 -8.95 -3.81 3.77
N ASP A 380 -9.80 -4.79 3.54
CA ASP A 380 -9.39 -6.10 3.02
C ASP A 380 -8.86 -5.98 1.59
N ARG A 381 -9.52 -5.16 0.74
CA ARG A 381 -9.01 -4.82 -0.60
C ARG A 381 -7.62 -4.17 -0.53
N LEU A 382 -7.39 -3.24 0.40
CA LEU A 382 -6.07 -2.63 0.60
C LEU A 382 -5.02 -3.66 1.01
N SER A 383 -5.35 -4.52 1.98
CA SER A 383 -4.42 -5.51 2.51
C SER A 383 -3.99 -6.56 1.48
N GLY A 384 -4.83 -6.82 0.47
CA GLY A 384 -4.53 -7.73 -0.64
C GLY A 384 -3.64 -7.14 -1.73
N LEU A 385 -3.28 -5.85 -1.67
CA LEU A 385 -2.41 -5.22 -2.66
C LEU A 385 -0.95 -5.66 -2.44
N LYS A 386 -0.21 -5.88 -3.54
CA LYS A 386 1.22 -6.25 -3.50
C LYS A 386 2.13 -5.13 -3.00
N ASN A 387 1.64 -3.89 -2.95
CA ASN A 387 2.40 -2.75 -2.47
C ASN A 387 2.32 -2.68 -0.94
N GLU A 388 3.42 -3.00 -0.26
CA GLU A 388 3.49 -3.03 1.22
C GLU A 388 3.08 -1.71 1.88
N ILE A 389 3.36 -0.56 1.26
CA ILE A 389 2.99 0.76 1.81
C ILE A 389 1.47 0.94 1.77
N LEU A 390 0.79 0.47 0.72
CA LEU A 390 -0.66 0.55 0.60
C LEU A 390 -1.36 -0.52 1.43
N ALA A 391 -0.79 -1.73 1.49
CA ALA A 391 -1.27 -2.79 2.37
C ALA A 391 -1.22 -2.35 3.84
N GLY A 392 -0.17 -1.61 4.22
CA GLY A 392 -0.05 -0.99 5.55
C GLY A 392 -1.15 0.01 5.89
N ARG A 393 -1.79 0.65 4.90
CA ARG A 393 -2.91 1.59 5.12
C ARG A 393 -4.25 0.90 5.39
N ALA A 394 -4.34 -0.42 5.28
CA ALA A 394 -5.55 -1.15 5.65
C ALA A 394 -5.92 -0.92 7.12
N ASN A 395 -4.92 -0.76 8.00
CA ASN A 395 -5.15 -0.50 9.43
C ASN A 395 -5.67 0.92 9.65
N ASP A 396 -5.22 1.92 8.88
CA ASP A 396 -5.73 3.29 8.90
C ASP A 396 -7.22 3.34 8.55
N VAL A 397 -7.64 2.55 7.55
CA VAL A 397 -9.07 2.41 7.17
C VAL A 397 -9.87 1.79 8.31
N ARG A 398 -9.35 0.75 8.96
CA ARG A 398 -10.04 0.11 10.10
C ARG A 398 -10.16 1.06 11.28
N ASP A 399 -9.11 1.82 11.60
CA ASP A 399 -9.09 2.82 12.67
C ASP A 399 -10.17 3.88 12.45
N VAL A 400 -10.15 4.51 11.26
CA VAL A 400 -11.08 5.59 10.95
C VAL A 400 -12.53 5.09 10.76
N GLY A 401 -12.68 3.87 10.24
CA GLY A 401 -13.96 3.18 10.14
C GLY A 401 -14.57 2.88 11.51
N GLN A 402 -13.77 2.39 12.45
CA GLN A 402 -14.19 2.10 13.81
C GLN A 402 -14.67 3.38 14.53
N ARG A 403 -13.97 4.50 14.36
CA ARG A 403 -14.36 5.80 14.96
C ARG A 403 -15.76 6.24 14.53
N VAL A 404 -16.09 6.12 13.24
CA VAL A 404 -17.45 6.45 12.75
C VAL A 404 -18.48 5.45 13.29
N LEU A 405 -18.11 4.17 13.45
CA LEU A 405 -18.99 3.15 14.02
C LEU A 405 -19.33 3.42 15.49
N GLU A 406 -18.36 3.89 16.28
CA GLU A 406 -18.57 4.34 17.66
C GLU A 406 -19.53 5.53 17.74
N GLU A 407 -19.36 6.52 16.84
CA GLU A 407 -20.26 7.67 16.77
C GLU A 407 -21.69 7.28 16.34
N LEU A 408 -21.81 6.31 15.43
CA LEU A 408 -23.09 5.78 14.97
C LEU A 408 -23.86 5.03 16.06
N THR A 409 -23.14 4.30 16.91
CA THR A 409 -23.74 3.44 17.94
C THR A 409 -23.85 4.12 19.30
N GLY A 410 -23.15 5.23 19.51
CA GLY A 410 -23.00 5.89 20.80
C GLY A 410 -22.18 5.06 21.80
N GLN A 411 -21.63 3.92 21.39
CA GLN A 411 -20.76 3.07 22.19
C GLN A 411 -19.33 3.61 22.09
N ARG A 412 -19.10 4.80 22.64
CA ARG A 412 -17.75 5.34 22.76
C ARG A 412 -16.96 4.47 23.72
N ARG A 413 -15.73 4.12 23.32
CA ARG A 413 -14.77 3.45 24.20
C ARG A 413 -14.62 4.21 25.51
N GLU A 414 -14.83 3.52 26.64
CA GLU A 414 -14.23 3.97 27.88
C GLU A 414 -12.73 3.73 27.78
N GLN A 415 -11.93 4.80 27.92
CA GLN A 415 -10.49 4.64 27.97
C GLN A 415 -10.13 3.91 29.26
N PRO A 416 -9.42 2.77 29.19
CA PRO A 416 -8.97 2.10 30.40
C PRO A 416 -8.03 3.04 31.15
N GLU A 417 -8.26 3.19 32.45
CA GLU A 417 -7.34 3.93 33.31
C GLU A 417 -6.02 3.16 33.35
N ILE A 418 -4.94 3.77 32.85
CA ILE A 418 -3.62 3.14 32.77
C ILE A 418 -2.96 3.24 34.15
N PRO A 419 -2.69 2.11 34.85
CA PRO A 419 -1.94 2.14 36.09
C PRO A 419 -0.47 2.53 35.87
N GLU A 420 0.22 2.96 36.93
CA GLU A 420 1.67 3.17 36.84
C GLU A 420 2.42 1.86 36.57
N ASN A 421 3.52 1.95 35.82
CA ASN A 421 4.36 0.80 35.42
C ASN A 421 3.60 -0.24 34.59
N THR A 422 2.87 0.23 33.58
CA THR A 422 2.09 -0.64 32.68
C THR A 422 2.91 -1.07 31.46
N ILE A 423 2.81 -2.35 31.10
CA ILE A 423 3.25 -2.90 29.81
C ILE A 423 1.98 -3.13 28.98
N LEU A 424 1.84 -2.38 27.90
CA LEU A 424 0.67 -2.48 27.02
C LEU A 424 0.84 -3.63 26.04
N ILE A 425 -0.16 -4.49 25.98
CA ILE A 425 -0.25 -5.57 25.01
C ILE A 425 -1.45 -5.34 24.10
N ALA A 426 -1.25 -5.38 22.79
CA ALA A 426 -2.32 -5.20 21.81
C ALA A 426 -2.10 -6.07 20.57
N GLU A 427 -3.15 -6.26 19.76
CA GLU A 427 -2.98 -6.86 18.43
C GLU A 427 -2.16 -5.95 17.52
N ASP A 428 -2.55 -4.68 17.50
CA ASP A 428 -1.87 -3.55 16.90
C ASP A 428 -2.21 -2.30 17.74
N LEU A 429 -1.46 -1.21 17.58
CA LEU A 429 -1.81 0.09 18.17
C LEU A 429 -2.10 1.06 17.04
N THR A 430 -3.34 1.54 16.96
CA THR A 430 -3.70 2.50 15.92
C THR A 430 -3.12 3.88 16.25
N PRO A 431 -2.97 4.78 15.25
CA PRO A 431 -2.60 6.17 15.50
C PRO A 431 -3.55 6.87 16.50
N SER A 432 -4.83 6.50 16.52
CA SER A 432 -5.79 7.03 17.49
C SER A 432 -5.49 6.57 18.93
N ASP A 433 -5.12 5.31 19.13
CA ASP A 433 -4.75 4.77 20.43
C ASP A 433 -3.51 5.49 20.98
N THR A 434 -2.48 5.65 20.14
CA THR A 434 -1.20 6.24 20.55
C THR A 434 -1.27 7.74 20.82
N ALA A 435 -2.15 8.46 20.12
CA ALA A 435 -2.37 9.90 20.30
C ALA A 435 -3.15 10.25 21.57
N THR A 436 -3.86 9.30 22.17
CA THR A 436 -4.68 9.52 23.37
C THR A 436 -4.11 8.89 24.64
N LEU A 437 -3.08 8.06 24.50
CA LEU A 437 -2.41 7.35 25.59
C LEU A 437 -1.64 8.28 26.55
N ASP A 438 -1.79 8.09 27.86
CA ASP A 438 -0.88 8.68 28.86
C ASP A 438 0.44 7.90 28.91
N ARG A 439 1.40 8.37 28.11
CA ARG A 439 2.72 7.76 27.93
C ARG A 439 3.56 7.75 29.20
N SER A 440 3.27 8.61 30.18
CA SER A 440 4.08 8.73 31.41
C SER A 440 3.99 7.49 32.31
N ARG A 441 2.94 6.68 32.15
CA ARG A 441 2.66 5.51 32.98
C ARG A 441 3.08 4.19 32.34
N VAL A 442 3.45 4.23 31.06
CA VAL A 442 3.77 3.05 30.25
C VAL A 442 5.28 2.82 30.28
N VAL A 443 5.68 1.59 30.58
CA VAL A 443 7.09 1.16 30.67
C VAL A 443 7.46 0.13 29.62
N GLY A 444 6.53 -0.23 28.72
CA GLY A 444 6.80 -1.12 27.59
C GLY A 444 5.59 -1.33 26.68
N PHE A 445 5.86 -1.69 25.42
CA PHE A 445 4.85 -2.05 24.43
C PHE A 445 5.10 -3.44 23.84
N ALA A 446 4.05 -4.23 23.67
CA ALA A 446 4.09 -5.48 22.92
C ALA A 446 2.91 -5.58 21.95
N THR A 447 3.19 -5.82 20.67
CA THR A 447 2.15 -6.04 19.66
C THR A 447 2.31 -7.38 18.96
N THR A 448 1.21 -8.08 18.69
CA THR A 448 1.26 -9.34 17.93
C THR A 448 1.43 -9.13 16.43
N SER A 449 1.07 -7.95 15.94
CA SER A 449 1.32 -7.52 14.57
C SER A 449 2.46 -6.49 14.49
N GLY A 450 2.91 -6.19 13.27
CA GLY A 450 3.97 -5.21 13.00
C GLY A 450 5.40 -5.77 13.06
N GLY A 451 6.34 -5.02 12.48
CA GLY A 451 7.78 -5.32 12.47
C GLY A 451 8.62 -4.23 13.14
N ALA A 452 9.95 -4.31 12.98
CA ALA A 452 10.90 -3.35 13.55
C ALA A 452 10.76 -1.89 13.03
N SER A 453 9.99 -1.70 11.96
CA SER A 453 9.62 -0.41 11.35
C SER A 453 8.16 -0.01 11.59
N SER A 454 7.41 -0.75 12.41
CA SER A 454 6.01 -0.45 12.73
C SER A 454 5.84 0.90 13.44
N HIS A 455 4.63 1.46 13.39
CA HIS A 455 4.29 2.70 14.07
C HIS A 455 4.62 2.65 15.58
N VAL A 456 4.39 1.49 16.21
CA VAL A 456 4.76 1.21 17.61
C VAL A 456 6.27 1.28 17.83
N ALA A 457 7.08 0.77 16.89
CA ALA A 457 8.54 0.85 16.98
C ALA A 457 9.04 2.30 16.94
N ILE A 458 8.42 3.14 16.10
CA ILE A 458 8.78 4.56 15.98
C ILE A 458 8.45 5.31 17.28
N ILE A 459 7.24 5.12 17.80
CA ILE A 459 6.79 5.77 19.04
C ILE A 459 7.62 5.31 20.24
N ALA A 460 7.84 4.00 20.38
CA ALA A 460 8.61 3.47 21.49
C ALA A 460 10.05 4.01 21.50
N ARG A 461 10.67 4.20 20.33
CA ARG A 461 12.00 4.81 20.21
C ARG A 461 12.00 6.29 20.55
N SER A 462 11.01 7.06 20.10
CA SER A 462 10.94 8.49 20.44
C SER A 462 10.72 8.74 21.93
N LEU A 463 10.08 7.79 22.62
CA LEU A 463 9.84 7.82 24.05
C LEU A 463 10.92 7.14 24.91
N ASP A 464 11.94 6.52 24.28
CA ASP A 464 12.96 5.70 24.95
C ASP A 464 12.36 4.58 25.84
N ILE A 465 11.26 3.98 25.37
CA ILE A 465 10.54 2.88 26.02
C ILE A 465 10.80 1.58 25.24
N PRO A 466 11.01 0.43 25.92
CA PRO A 466 11.20 -0.86 25.24
C PRO A 466 9.95 -1.32 24.51
N ALA A 467 10.14 -1.92 23.33
CA ALA A 467 9.04 -2.48 22.55
C ALA A 467 9.40 -3.77 21.81
N VAL A 468 8.43 -4.67 21.75
CA VAL A 468 8.48 -5.93 20.99
C VAL A 468 7.30 -5.98 20.03
N ALA A 469 7.55 -6.05 18.73
CA ALA A 469 6.52 -6.18 17.69
C ALA A 469 6.47 -7.62 17.17
N GLY A 470 5.36 -8.04 16.57
CA GLY A 470 5.22 -9.41 16.05
C GLY A 470 5.37 -10.48 17.14
N ILE A 471 4.97 -10.19 18.38
CA ILE A 471 5.06 -11.14 19.50
C ILE A 471 4.08 -12.29 19.31
N GLU A 472 4.40 -13.46 19.87
CA GLU A 472 3.51 -14.63 19.84
C GLU A 472 2.08 -14.29 20.30
N GLY A 473 1.07 -14.77 19.56
CA GLY A 473 -0.35 -14.48 19.82
C GLY A 473 -0.86 -14.85 21.22
N ARG A 474 -0.17 -15.75 21.94
CA ARG A 474 -0.47 -16.04 23.35
C ARG A 474 -0.26 -14.85 24.30
N ALA A 475 0.42 -13.79 23.85
CA ALA A 475 0.49 -12.52 24.58
C ALA A 475 -0.90 -11.94 24.89
N LEU A 476 -1.87 -12.13 23.97
CA LEU A 476 -3.24 -11.65 24.12
C LEU A 476 -4.08 -12.49 25.11
N ALA A 477 -3.53 -13.58 25.64
CA ALA A 477 -4.18 -14.39 26.66
C ALA A 477 -3.67 -14.06 28.08
N ILE A 478 -2.75 -13.11 28.24
CA ILE A 478 -2.16 -12.75 29.54
C ILE A 478 -3.13 -11.86 30.31
N ALA A 479 -3.65 -12.32 31.44
CA ALA A 479 -4.59 -11.52 32.24
C ALA A 479 -4.02 -10.14 32.64
N ASP A 480 -4.88 -9.12 32.60
CA ASP A 480 -4.55 -7.78 33.11
C ASP A 480 -4.04 -7.84 34.55
N GLY A 481 -3.07 -6.98 34.87
CA GLY A 481 -2.38 -6.96 36.16
C GLY A 481 -1.26 -8.00 36.30
N THR A 482 -1.10 -8.93 35.34
CA THR A 482 -0.01 -9.90 35.38
C THR A 482 1.34 -9.19 35.28
N ARG A 483 2.25 -9.50 36.20
CA ARG A 483 3.59 -8.89 36.21
C ARG A 483 4.50 -9.58 35.20
N VAL A 484 5.10 -8.79 34.32
CA VAL A 484 5.94 -9.28 33.22
C VAL A 484 7.21 -8.45 33.07
N VAL A 485 8.20 -9.03 32.40
CA VAL A 485 9.44 -8.35 32.01
C VAL A 485 9.56 -8.37 30.50
N LEU A 486 9.61 -7.19 29.90
CA LEU A 486 9.74 -6.98 28.46
C LEU A 486 11.18 -6.58 28.13
N ASP A 487 11.90 -7.41 27.38
CA ASP A 487 13.23 -7.10 26.83
C ASP A 487 13.07 -6.73 25.35
N GLY A 488 13.01 -5.43 25.08
CA GLY A 488 12.86 -4.91 23.72
C GLY A 488 14.11 -5.06 22.85
N GLY A 489 15.28 -5.31 23.47
CA GLY A 489 16.52 -5.59 22.74
C GLY A 489 16.59 -7.04 22.26
N LYS A 490 16.10 -7.98 23.05
CA LYS A 490 16.03 -9.41 22.67
C LYS A 490 14.73 -9.79 21.97
N GLY A 491 13.71 -8.93 21.98
CA GLY A 491 12.40 -9.27 21.44
C GLY A 491 11.66 -10.28 22.30
N THR A 492 11.75 -10.22 23.63
CA THR A 492 11.13 -11.23 24.51
C THR A 492 10.26 -10.65 25.60
N LEU A 493 9.16 -11.34 25.94
CA LEU A 493 8.33 -11.06 27.11
C LEU A 493 8.34 -12.27 28.04
N GLN A 494 8.67 -12.05 29.30
CA GLN A 494 8.76 -13.11 30.32
C GLN A 494 7.71 -12.93 31.40
N MET A 495 7.09 -14.05 31.79
CA MET A 495 6.04 -14.16 32.80
C MET A 495 6.54 -14.99 33.99
N ASN A 496 5.80 -14.94 35.11
CA ASN A 496 6.02 -15.80 36.29
C ASN A 496 7.44 -15.73 36.88
N LEU A 497 8.09 -14.57 36.79
CA LEU A 497 9.38 -14.32 37.43
C LEU A 497 9.19 -14.06 38.93
N SER A 498 10.04 -14.67 39.76
CA SER A 498 10.07 -14.41 41.20
C SER A 498 10.54 -12.99 41.51
N ASP A 499 10.17 -12.46 42.68
CA ASP A 499 10.61 -11.15 43.14
C ASP A 499 12.14 -11.02 43.17
N GLU A 500 12.85 -12.09 43.52
CA GLU A 500 14.31 -12.14 43.54
C GLU A 500 14.91 -12.01 42.13
N GLN A 501 14.31 -12.67 41.13
CA GLN A 501 14.74 -12.56 39.73
C GLN A 501 14.51 -11.15 39.20
N ILE A 502 13.35 -10.55 39.49
CA ILE A 502 13.02 -9.20 39.05
C ILE A 502 13.93 -8.17 39.74
N ALA A 503 14.17 -8.31 41.04
CA ALA A 503 15.09 -7.45 41.78
C ALA A 503 16.52 -7.55 41.22
N GLY A 504 16.98 -8.75 40.87
CA GLY A 504 18.27 -8.96 40.22
C GLY A 504 18.39 -8.29 38.84
N ILE A 505 17.30 -8.28 38.08
CA ILE A 505 17.21 -7.59 36.78
C ILE A 505 17.27 -6.06 36.97
N VAL A 506 16.48 -5.51 37.88
CA VAL A 506 16.44 -4.07 38.18
C VAL A 506 17.79 -3.57 38.71
N GLU A 507 18.42 -4.33 39.61
CA GLU A 507 19.75 -3.98 40.13
C GLU A 507 20.82 -4.01 39.04
N ARG A 508 20.74 -4.96 38.10
CA ARG A 508 21.63 -5.00 36.94
C ARG A 508 21.44 -3.77 36.04
N GLN A 509 20.20 -3.35 35.80
CA GLN A 509 19.93 -2.11 35.05
C GLN A 509 20.54 -0.90 35.75
N ARG A 510 20.31 -0.75 37.06
CA ARG A 510 20.89 0.36 37.84
C ARG A 510 22.42 0.40 37.72
N ARG A 511 23.09 -0.75 37.79
CA ARG A 511 24.55 -0.83 37.59
C ARG A 511 24.99 -0.44 36.19
N ILE A 512 24.25 -0.83 35.16
CA ILE A 512 24.54 -0.47 33.77
C ILE A 512 24.33 1.04 33.58
N ALA A 513 23.23 1.61 34.08
CA ALA A 513 22.94 3.03 34.02
C ALA A 513 24.01 3.85 34.75
N ALA A 514 24.37 3.46 35.98
CA ALA A 514 25.44 4.10 36.76
C ALA A 514 26.83 3.92 36.12
N LYS A 515 27.06 2.84 35.36
CA LYS A 515 28.28 2.71 34.55
C LYS A 515 28.25 3.66 33.36
N ARG A 516 27.15 3.70 32.60
CA ARG A 516 26.97 4.61 31.45
C ARG A 516 27.13 6.07 31.85
N GLU A 517 26.56 6.48 32.98
CA GLU A 517 26.72 7.83 33.52
C GLU A 517 28.19 8.15 33.85
N ARG A 518 28.90 7.20 34.48
CA ARG A 518 30.35 7.35 34.71
C ARG A 518 31.11 7.44 33.39
N ASP A 519 30.84 6.55 32.43
CA ASP A 519 31.52 6.52 31.13
C ASP A 519 31.29 7.84 30.37
N LEU A 520 30.08 8.42 30.42
CA LEU A 520 29.76 9.73 29.83
C LEU A 520 30.54 10.88 30.48
N ASN A 521 30.72 10.85 31.80
CA ASN A 521 31.53 11.85 32.51
C ASN A 521 33.01 11.82 32.10
N HIS A 522 33.50 10.67 31.63
CA HIS A 522 34.86 10.49 31.13
C HIS A 522 34.96 10.51 29.60
N ALA A 523 33.87 10.76 28.88
CA ALA A 523 33.82 10.61 27.41
C ALA A 523 34.82 11.49 26.67
N LEU A 524 35.13 12.70 27.20
CA LEU A 524 36.05 13.64 26.57
C LEU A 524 37.53 13.40 26.91
N GLU A 525 37.85 12.37 27.71
CA GLU A 525 39.23 12.02 28.03
C GLU A 525 39.93 11.37 26.83
N PRO A 526 41.25 11.58 26.65
CA PRO A 526 41.99 10.94 25.57
C PRO A 526 41.95 9.41 25.69
N ALA A 527 41.73 8.73 24.56
CA ALA A 527 41.74 7.28 24.51
C ALA A 527 43.17 6.70 24.64
N LEU A 528 43.54 6.41 25.89
CA LEU A 528 44.84 5.86 26.28
C LEU A 528 44.65 4.46 26.87
N THR A 529 45.47 3.53 26.40
CA THR A 529 45.65 2.22 27.03
C THR A 529 46.37 2.35 28.38
N THR A 530 46.33 1.31 29.22
CA THR A 530 46.94 1.33 30.56
C THR A 530 48.47 1.49 30.56
N ASP A 531 49.12 1.19 29.44
CA ASP A 531 50.56 1.39 29.19
C ASP A 531 50.87 2.69 28.41
N GLY A 532 49.86 3.53 28.15
CA GLY A 532 50.01 4.88 27.61
C GLY A 532 50.00 4.97 26.09
N HIS A 533 49.71 3.90 25.36
CA HIS A 533 49.52 3.95 23.91
C HIS A 533 48.19 4.64 23.57
N ARG A 534 48.27 5.69 22.75
CA ARG A 534 47.10 6.45 22.27
C ARG A 534 46.50 5.79 21.03
N VAL A 535 45.19 5.60 21.05
CA VAL A 535 44.39 5.18 19.90
C VAL A 535 43.38 6.27 19.57
N GLN A 536 43.08 6.48 18.30
CA GLN A 536 42.00 7.38 17.92
C GLN A 536 40.66 6.65 17.99
N VAL A 537 39.68 7.28 18.61
CA VAL A 537 38.30 6.78 18.69
C VAL A 537 37.41 7.72 17.89
N VAL A 538 37.01 7.26 16.71
CA VAL A 538 36.26 8.05 15.73
C VAL A 538 34.89 7.42 15.46
N ALA A 539 33.92 8.23 15.09
CA ALA A 539 32.55 7.80 14.87
C ALA A 539 32.32 7.24 13.47
N ASN A 540 31.39 6.29 13.36
CA ASN A 540 30.78 5.87 12.11
C ASN A 540 29.40 6.53 12.02
N ILE A 541 29.14 7.27 10.94
CA ILE A 541 27.96 8.11 10.80
C ILE A 541 27.23 7.83 9.48
N GLY A 542 25.91 8.08 9.46
CA GLY A 542 25.07 8.09 8.27
C GLY A 542 24.71 9.49 7.77
N GLY A 543 24.91 10.54 8.59
CA GLY A 543 24.60 11.92 8.20
C GLY A 543 25.06 12.97 9.21
N LEU A 544 24.55 14.19 9.06
CA LEU A 544 24.94 15.35 9.86
C LEU A 544 24.59 15.23 11.34
N GLN A 545 23.41 14.73 11.68
CA GLN A 545 22.96 14.60 13.06
C GLN A 545 23.91 13.70 13.87
N ASP A 546 24.26 12.53 13.32
CA ASP A 546 25.20 11.60 13.95
C ASP A 546 26.58 12.24 14.21
N ALA A 547 27.03 13.13 13.32
CA ALA A 547 28.30 13.86 13.51
C ALA A 547 28.19 14.87 14.67
N GLN A 548 27.05 15.54 14.80
CA GLN A 548 26.78 16.45 15.91
C GLN A 548 26.68 15.71 17.25
N ASP A 549 26.05 14.53 17.25
CA ASP A 549 25.87 13.68 18.44
C ASP A 549 27.18 13.02 18.88
N ALA A 550 28.09 12.71 17.96
CA ALA A 550 29.37 12.07 18.26
C ALA A 550 30.30 12.95 19.11
N GLY A 551 30.26 14.28 18.93
CA GLY A 551 31.13 15.21 19.65
C GLY A 551 30.97 15.15 21.18
N PRO A 552 29.75 15.33 21.71
CA PRO A 552 29.45 15.18 23.14
C PRO A 552 29.80 13.79 23.71
N LEU A 553 29.81 12.76 22.88
CA LEU A 553 30.16 11.39 23.25
C LEU A 553 31.67 11.09 23.18
N GLY A 554 32.52 12.09 22.93
CA GLY A 554 33.97 11.92 22.91
C GLY A 554 34.57 11.53 21.56
N GLY A 555 33.80 11.60 20.48
CA GLY A 555 34.31 11.31 19.13
C GLY A 555 35.48 12.22 18.74
N GLU A 556 36.64 11.63 18.46
CA GLU A 556 37.83 12.35 18.00
C GLU A 556 37.80 12.69 16.50
N GLY A 557 36.68 12.43 15.83
CA GLY A 557 36.44 12.66 14.40
C GLY A 557 35.47 11.63 13.83
N VAL A 558 35.43 11.50 12.51
CA VAL A 558 34.61 10.55 11.77
C VAL A 558 35.50 9.59 10.99
N GLY A 559 35.48 8.31 11.37
CA GLY A 559 36.24 7.24 10.72
C GLY A 559 35.51 6.60 9.55
N LEU A 560 34.20 6.85 9.44
CA LEU A 560 33.38 6.38 8.33
C LEU A 560 32.10 7.21 8.21
N LEU A 561 31.98 8.02 7.16
CA LEU A 561 30.71 8.51 6.67
C LEU A 561 30.18 7.55 5.59
N ARG A 562 29.03 6.93 5.87
CA ARG A 562 28.29 6.12 4.90
C ARG A 562 27.48 7.04 3.99
N SER A 563 27.94 7.25 2.77
CA SER A 563 27.30 8.17 1.84
C SER A 563 25.96 7.66 1.27
N GLU A 564 25.60 6.38 1.49
CA GLU A 564 24.38 5.81 0.89
C GLU A 564 23.10 6.55 1.26
N PHE A 565 23.00 7.14 2.46
CA PHE A 565 21.83 7.90 2.89
C PHE A 565 21.51 9.08 1.95
N VAL A 566 22.54 9.67 1.33
CA VAL A 566 22.38 10.78 0.37
C VAL A 566 21.71 10.31 -0.92
N PHE A 567 21.81 9.02 -1.23
CA PHE A 567 21.33 8.41 -2.46
C PHE A 567 20.00 7.66 -2.26
N LEU A 568 19.81 7.01 -1.11
CA LEU A 568 18.64 6.18 -0.82
C LEU A 568 17.37 7.02 -0.61
N GLY A 569 16.21 6.45 -0.94
CA GLY A 569 14.90 7.09 -0.75
C GLY A 569 14.61 8.25 -1.71
N ARG A 570 15.41 8.41 -2.77
CA ARG A 570 15.28 9.48 -3.78
C ARG A 570 14.87 8.92 -5.13
N GLN A 571 14.17 9.75 -5.91
CA GLN A 571 13.76 9.41 -7.29
C GLN A 571 14.80 9.83 -8.34
N SER A 572 15.74 10.71 -7.98
CA SER A 572 16.85 11.16 -8.82
C SER A 572 18.17 11.12 -8.05
N ALA A 573 19.28 10.97 -8.79
CA ALA A 573 20.61 11.00 -8.21
C ALA A 573 20.88 12.40 -7.61
N PRO A 574 21.46 12.48 -6.40
CA PRO A 574 21.81 13.75 -5.79
C PRO A 574 22.84 14.49 -6.65
N SER A 575 22.63 15.77 -6.87
CA SER A 575 23.53 16.61 -7.65
C SER A 575 24.89 16.79 -6.95
N GLU A 576 25.89 17.23 -7.72
CA GLU A 576 27.22 17.53 -7.17
C GLU A 576 27.18 18.58 -6.06
N ASP A 577 26.37 19.62 -6.22
CA ASP A 577 26.29 20.71 -5.25
C ASP A 577 25.55 20.31 -3.98
N GLU A 578 24.46 19.53 -4.08
CA GLU A 578 23.78 18.95 -2.90
C GLU A 578 24.71 18.04 -2.10
N GLN A 579 25.48 17.20 -2.78
CA GLN A 579 26.48 16.34 -2.13
C GLN A 579 27.58 17.18 -1.46
N ALA A 580 28.08 18.20 -2.16
CA ALA A 580 29.15 19.06 -1.64
C ALA A 580 28.70 19.86 -0.41
N GLU A 581 27.50 20.40 -0.42
CA GLU A 581 26.91 21.13 0.71
C GLU A 581 26.79 20.22 1.94
N LEU A 582 26.26 19.01 1.76
CA LEU A 582 26.15 18.04 2.84
C LEU A 582 27.53 17.64 3.42
N TYR A 583 28.51 17.31 2.57
CA TYR A 583 29.85 16.96 3.04
C TYR A 583 30.51 18.13 3.76
N ALA A 584 30.31 19.37 3.27
CA ALA A 584 30.81 20.57 3.91
C ALA A 584 30.15 20.82 5.27
N ASP A 585 28.85 20.59 5.41
CA ASP A 585 28.15 20.76 6.68
C ASP A 585 28.56 19.73 7.72
N ILE A 586 28.78 18.48 7.31
CA ILE A 586 29.35 17.44 8.17
C ILE A 586 30.77 17.83 8.60
N ALA A 587 31.59 18.32 7.68
CA ALA A 587 32.95 18.78 7.99
C ALA A 587 32.95 19.95 8.99
N LYS A 588 32.02 20.91 8.86
CA LYS A 588 31.87 22.04 9.79
C LYS A 588 31.40 21.62 11.19
N ALA A 589 30.69 20.50 11.30
CA ALA A 589 30.25 19.96 12.59
C ALA A 589 31.41 19.39 13.42
N LEU A 590 32.54 19.05 12.78
CA LEU A 590 33.74 18.53 13.43
C LEU A 590 34.68 19.67 13.85
N LYS A 591 35.55 19.40 14.82
CA LYS A 591 36.60 20.36 15.20
C LYS A 591 37.62 20.47 14.05
N PRO A 592 38.19 21.67 13.82
CA PRO A 592 39.19 21.85 12.77
C PRO A 592 40.34 20.84 12.86
N GLY A 593 40.63 20.18 11.74
CA GLY A 593 41.67 19.15 11.64
C GLY A 593 41.31 17.77 12.19
N GLN A 594 40.06 17.52 12.62
CA GLN A 594 39.60 16.16 12.88
C GLN A 594 39.38 15.39 11.57
N PRO A 595 39.63 14.08 11.53
CA PRO A 595 39.45 13.29 10.33
C PRO A 595 37.96 13.16 9.96
N LEU A 596 37.66 13.26 8.67
CA LEU A 596 36.38 12.91 8.08
C LEU A 596 36.61 11.93 6.92
N VAL A 597 36.44 10.64 7.19
CA VAL A 597 36.61 9.59 6.18
C VAL A 597 35.30 9.34 5.46
N ILE A 598 35.18 9.83 4.22
CA ILE A 598 34.00 9.67 3.39
C ILE A 598 34.13 8.41 2.55
N ARG A 599 33.22 7.45 2.77
CA ARG A 599 33.12 6.28 1.90
C ARG A 599 32.27 6.61 0.70
N THR A 600 32.79 6.40 -0.51
CA THR A 600 32.00 6.55 -1.74
C THR A 600 30.83 5.56 -1.77
N LEU A 601 29.87 5.77 -2.67
CA LEU A 601 28.62 5.03 -2.74
C LEU A 601 28.83 3.49 -2.69
N ASP A 602 28.23 2.84 -1.69
CA ASP A 602 28.25 1.39 -1.47
C ASP A 602 26.86 0.79 -1.67
N VAL A 603 26.44 0.70 -2.93
CA VAL A 603 25.13 0.18 -3.36
C VAL A 603 25.30 -1.04 -4.27
N GLY A 604 24.30 -1.93 -4.30
CA GLY A 604 24.24 -3.12 -5.14
C GLY A 604 22.79 -3.53 -5.39
N GLY A 605 22.56 -4.72 -5.96
CA GLY A 605 21.21 -5.22 -6.28
C GLY A 605 20.27 -5.39 -5.08
N ASP A 606 20.80 -5.48 -3.86
CA ASP A 606 20.04 -5.54 -2.60
C ASP A 606 19.47 -4.19 -2.15
N LYS A 607 19.93 -3.08 -2.75
CA LYS A 607 19.53 -1.72 -2.40
C LYS A 607 19.16 -0.94 -3.67
N PRO A 608 18.01 -1.25 -4.30
CA PRO A 608 17.67 -0.68 -5.59
C PRO A 608 17.53 0.85 -5.51
N LEU A 609 18.19 1.55 -6.42
CA LEU A 609 18.05 2.99 -6.63
C LEU A 609 17.22 3.22 -7.91
N PRO A 610 16.03 3.86 -7.84
CA PRO A 610 15.15 4.03 -9.00
C PRO A 610 15.81 4.67 -10.23
N TYR A 611 16.74 5.59 -10.00
CA TYR A 611 17.47 6.34 -11.04
C TYR A 611 18.79 5.68 -11.47
N LEU A 612 19.20 4.60 -10.82
CA LEU A 612 20.41 3.84 -11.14
C LEU A 612 20.03 2.35 -11.23
N PRO A 613 19.40 1.93 -12.34
CA PRO A 613 18.92 0.56 -12.47
C PRO A 613 20.10 -0.41 -12.52
N ILE A 614 20.24 -1.21 -11.47
CA ILE A 614 21.19 -2.33 -11.37
C ILE A 614 20.38 -3.60 -11.64
N PRO A 615 20.77 -4.45 -12.61
CA PRO A 615 20.09 -5.71 -12.88
C PRO A 615 19.99 -6.58 -11.63
N ALA A 616 18.89 -7.33 -11.50
CA ALA A 616 18.76 -8.32 -10.44
C ALA A 616 19.80 -9.42 -10.63
N GLU A 617 20.48 -9.78 -9.54
CA GLU A 617 21.50 -10.84 -9.50
C GLU A 617 21.07 -11.93 -8.53
N GLU A 618 21.46 -13.18 -8.81
CA GLU A 618 21.20 -14.32 -7.92
C GLU A 618 21.82 -14.12 -6.53
N ASN A 619 22.99 -13.47 -6.45
CA ASN A 619 23.62 -13.09 -5.19
C ASN A 619 24.17 -11.65 -5.23
N PRO A 620 23.37 -10.66 -4.80
CA PRO A 620 23.77 -9.25 -4.82
C PRO A 620 24.99 -8.91 -3.95
N PHE A 621 25.32 -9.73 -2.94
CA PHE A 621 26.49 -9.50 -2.09
C PHE A 621 27.81 -9.84 -2.80
N LEU A 622 27.76 -10.73 -3.80
CA LEU A 622 28.94 -11.16 -4.56
C LEU A 622 29.06 -10.48 -5.93
N GLY A 623 27.99 -9.83 -6.41
CA GLY A 623 27.91 -9.25 -7.74
C GLY A 623 28.35 -7.78 -7.86
N VAL A 624 27.60 -7.00 -8.64
CA VAL A 624 27.93 -5.60 -8.97
C VAL A 624 27.53 -4.68 -7.82
N ARG A 625 28.50 -4.42 -6.93
CA ARG A 625 28.33 -3.61 -5.71
C ARG A 625 29.50 -2.66 -5.44
N GLY A 626 29.20 -1.53 -4.80
CA GLY A 626 30.18 -0.56 -4.34
C GLY A 626 30.97 0.07 -5.47
N VAL A 627 32.30 0.07 -5.38
CA VAL A 627 33.16 0.67 -6.41
C VAL A 627 32.92 0.08 -7.81
N ARG A 628 32.45 -1.17 -7.90
CA ARG A 628 32.15 -1.85 -9.17
C ARG A 628 30.97 -1.19 -9.92
N VAL A 629 30.01 -0.62 -9.19
CA VAL A 629 28.95 0.21 -9.79
C VAL A 629 29.57 1.44 -10.45
N GLY A 630 30.59 2.03 -9.82
CA GLY A 630 31.37 3.13 -10.40
C GLY A 630 32.22 2.72 -11.61
N PHE A 631 32.48 1.42 -11.83
CA PHE A 631 33.16 0.95 -13.04
C PHE A 631 32.20 0.91 -14.23
N ASP A 632 30.98 0.42 -14.01
CA ASP A 632 29.92 0.40 -15.03
C ASP A 632 29.36 1.82 -15.29
N ARG A 633 29.27 2.64 -14.24
CA ARG A 633 28.73 4.01 -14.27
C ARG A 633 29.73 5.04 -13.72
N PRO A 634 30.80 5.36 -14.46
CA PRO A 634 31.86 6.26 -14.00
C PRO A 634 31.39 7.66 -13.59
N GLU A 635 30.32 8.18 -14.20
CA GLU A 635 29.81 9.52 -13.87
C GLU A 635 29.25 9.63 -12.46
N VAL A 636 28.67 8.55 -11.91
CA VAL A 636 28.17 8.54 -10.52
C VAL A 636 29.35 8.73 -9.55
N LEU A 637 30.41 7.94 -9.75
CA LEU A 637 31.61 8.02 -8.93
C LEU A 637 32.34 9.36 -9.12
N ARG A 638 32.46 9.84 -10.37
CA ARG A 638 33.11 11.13 -10.67
C ARG A 638 32.37 12.30 -10.04
N THR A 639 31.04 12.33 -10.12
CA THR A 639 30.21 13.38 -9.51
C THR A 639 30.43 13.43 -7.99
N GLN A 640 30.42 12.27 -7.35
CA GLN A 640 30.68 12.17 -5.91
C GLN A 640 32.11 12.60 -5.55
N CYS A 641 33.12 12.17 -6.30
CA CYS A 641 34.52 12.60 -6.09
C CYS A 641 34.66 14.13 -6.19
N ARG A 642 34.04 14.76 -7.19
CA ARG A 642 34.04 16.23 -7.35
C ARG A 642 33.36 16.93 -6.18
N ALA A 643 32.22 16.41 -5.72
CA ALA A 643 31.51 16.94 -4.56
C ALA A 643 32.34 16.86 -3.28
N ILE A 644 33.03 15.73 -3.05
CA ILE A 644 33.94 15.57 -1.91
C ILE A 644 35.11 16.55 -2.00
N ALA A 645 35.72 16.70 -3.18
CA ALA A 645 36.82 17.64 -3.38
C ALA A 645 36.40 19.10 -3.15
N LYS A 646 35.18 19.49 -3.55
CA LYS A 646 34.61 20.82 -3.25
C LYS A 646 34.47 21.10 -1.75
N ALA A 647 34.28 20.06 -0.94
CA ALA A 647 34.12 20.19 0.52
C ALA A 647 35.46 20.18 1.29
N ALA A 648 36.61 20.07 0.61
CA ALA A 648 37.92 19.90 1.25
C ALA A 648 38.31 21.06 2.19
N ASP A 649 37.90 22.29 1.88
CA ASP A 649 38.26 23.49 2.66
C ASP A 649 37.26 23.79 3.80
N ALA A 650 36.32 22.88 4.09
CA ALA A 650 35.26 23.10 5.08
C ALA A 650 35.70 22.94 6.56
N GLY A 651 36.96 22.58 6.81
CA GLY A 651 37.61 22.65 8.13
C GLY A 651 38.07 21.32 8.73
N ALA A 652 37.40 20.20 8.40
CA ALA A 652 37.84 18.85 8.75
C ALA A 652 38.97 18.37 7.81
N GLU A 653 39.73 17.36 8.24
CA GLU A 653 40.69 16.67 7.37
C GLU A 653 39.97 15.56 6.59
N LEU A 654 39.68 15.81 5.31
CA LEU A 654 38.91 14.87 4.48
C LEU A 654 39.77 13.72 3.97
N PHE A 655 39.24 12.50 4.11
CA PHE A 655 39.77 11.27 3.52
C PHE A 655 38.70 10.65 2.64
N VAL A 656 39.11 10.02 1.54
CA VAL A 656 38.20 9.29 0.64
C VAL A 656 38.50 7.81 0.70
N MET A 657 37.47 7.01 0.90
CA MET A 657 37.55 5.55 0.96
C MET A 657 36.65 4.92 -0.10
N PHE A 658 37.20 4.05 -0.93
CA PHE A 658 36.43 3.29 -1.92
C PHE A 658 36.03 1.92 -1.37
N PRO A 659 34.73 1.56 -1.35
CA PRO A 659 34.27 0.27 -0.86
C PRO A 659 34.54 -0.86 -1.86
N MET A 660 34.61 -2.11 -1.39
CA MET A 660 34.65 -3.32 -2.24
C MET A 660 35.84 -3.40 -3.23
N ILE A 661 36.97 -2.77 -2.90
CA ILE A 661 38.24 -2.94 -3.64
C ILE A 661 38.71 -4.38 -3.44
N ALA A 662 38.73 -5.18 -4.51
CA ALA A 662 39.17 -6.58 -4.47
C ALA A 662 40.59 -6.75 -5.05
N THR A 663 40.94 -5.91 -6.03
CA THR A 663 42.23 -5.98 -6.73
C THR A 663 42.96 -4.64 -6.72
N ILE A 664 44.25 -4.67 -7.04
CA ILE A 664 45.04 -3.42 -7.21
C ILE A 664 44.55 -2.60 -8.41
N ASP A 665 43.98 -3.24 -9.43
CA ASP A 665 43.49 -2.56 -10.62
C ASP A 665 42.18 -1.83 -10.35
N ASP A 666 41.32 -2.38 -9.46
CA ASP A 666 40.15 -1.69 -8.92
C ASP A 666 40.55 -0.36 -8.27
N TRP A 667 41.58 -0.41 -7.41
CA TRP A 667 42.12 0.76 -6.73
C TRP A 667 42.70 1.77 -7.71
N ARG A 668 43.50 1.32 -8.68
CA ARG A 668 44.06 2.21 -9.73
C ARG A 668 42.98 2.85 -10.58
N PHE A 669 41.89 2.16 -10.86
CA PHE A 669 40.76 2.74 -11.59
C PHE A 669 40.07 3.83 -10.78
N ALA A 670 39.69 3.55 -9.53
CA ALA A 670 39.05 4.53 -8.66
C ALA A 670 39.96 5.75 -8.42
N LYS A 671 41.27 5.50 -8.22
CA LYS A 671 42.28 6.55 -8.06
C LYS A 671 42.41 7.44 -9.30
N ARG A 672 42.35 6.88 -10.51
CA ARG A 672 42.33 7.66 -11.77
C ARG A 672 41.06 8.50 -11.98
N ILE A 673 39.96 8.15 -11.34
CA ILE A 673 38.75 8.99 -11.37
C ILE A 673 38.85 10.14 -10.37
N TRP A 674 39.54 9.90 -9.25
CA TRP A 674 39.80 10.91 -8.22
C TRP A 674 40.86 11.93 -8.64
N ASP A 675 41.96 11.45 -9.25
CA ASP A 675 43.04 12.28 -9.81
C ASP A 675 42.57 13.05 -11.06
#